data_AF-A0AAD5Q5A3-F1
#
_entry.id   AF-A0AAD5Q5A3-F1
#
_cell.length_a   1.000
_cell.length_b   1.000
_cell.length_c   1.000
_cell.angle_alpha   90.00
_cell.angle_beta   90.00
_cell.angle_gamma   90.00
#
_symmetry.space_group_name_H-M   'P 1'
#
loop_
_entity.id
_entity.type
_entity.pdbx_description
1 polymer ?
#
loop_
_entity_poly.entity_id
_entity_poly.type
_entity_poly.pdbx_seq_one_letter_code
_entity_poly.pdbx_strand_id
1 'polypeptide(L)'
;MFPKIKLTYFDMDARGSAVRAALHVAGIPFEDERIPFDETFQRIRDKFPFGKVPVLQVDGESIAESQAMLRFVGRLGGLYPVNNPELALLVDEIVGAYDDLLGLLMPSFMEKDPEQKKLMREELMGGPLQKMLDQIEKRLQYLEKVKGQQRQQEPGLDATERDVLIHEIMVWDYVRMFRGDFVDHVPKNITDAYETTTALHDKIDALPKIREWLQIPHARPRKIKLTFQREMTATSAAKIAPGLPMLVAAAPRRRARVFFYATALQYRCAWWGIVAVYFWVWFFLFAQAVLYAISYARPKTAYFTTTYQTMSGDAFAFVAAVYFVMCIFFLSSLFKIVHLSLTRRRLCLDDDDDVHPNQELRRLKAKTACCCWRRKAKTSSRTARRGAIRSSDRSMLQRMKSFTSVQGDGFELLVIGRTLIQISVQSLLAYDSSRYTTNVALNVTYGVLILVNCFSMPIVRLVFRTNLATERLVLLVADLFVDSVLLLIPMVLWVPYFSASVSSELVMFTDTYNAKALMELRIVLVTSYFNLFVKFVPSISVYLTTLSIRELLRRQAILVTTVSSTAGSEKTSTVPKQDVPFTALDQLPVEETPRSAPSSPPLAHGLHTKSYLGQIGRSSSRALIPARQAQFVERWFSRLFVAWGIALAVVYILALALRGPCEPGCELVLTTWFTANECRCAVVHVNCHTRQIDGRAHELTEIFARLTRTGLTTLILTHCAALEVPASIHWFRDLFALDIYNASIVSFDEQAEISRAHYRRMGWLYLTRTNVTAIPPALLGGDLPPTLREIGIIVSQLRELPSDLHVKWPSVRTAYFEHAQLTEFPDALGRMTGLESISLYNNRIARIPDAAFADSKINYLVLNHNPISALPARMGDTSELFEVQFQFTNVSLVSSEWVESNRIPAFANLFGLGSPVCGDASGDDDVRAVGRGVVVRCRPRFGVYNGVRSYTYYPLEGKTLERDARHAN
;
A
#
# COMPACT_ATOMS: atom_id res chain seq x y z
N MET A 1 8.49 -12.41 44.13
CA MET A 1 9.92 -12.18 43.83
C MET A 1 9.99 -11.47 42.49
N PHE A 2 10.76 -10.37 42.36
CA PHE A 2 10.89 -9.68 41.07
C PHE A 2 11.81 -10.46 40.12
N PRO A 3 11.57 -10.41 38.80
CA PRO A 3 12.51 -10.94 37.81
C PRO A 3 13.83 -10.16 37.84
N LYS A 4 14.90 -10.73 37.30
CA LYS A 4 16.18 -10.02 37.14
C LYS A 4 16.04 -9.01 36.00
N ILE A 5 15.93 -7.73 36.35
CA ILE A 5 15.80 -6.63 35.39
C ILE A 5 17.15 -5.92 35.21
N LYS A 6 17.51 -5.67 33.95
CA LYS A 6 18.57 -4.75 33.55
C LYS A 6 18.04 -3.79 32.48
N LEU A 7 18.39 -2.52 32.57
CA LEU A 7 17.95 -1.48 31.63
C LEU A 7 19.18 -0.82 30.98
N THR A 8 19.37 -1.06 29.68
CA THR A 8 20.46 -0.47 28.90
C THR A 8 19.93 0.74 28.10
N TYR A 9 20.38 1.95 28.45
CA TYR A 9 20.00 3.18 27.75
C TYR A 9 21.07 4.27 27.89
N PHE A 10 20.92 5.37 27.15
CA PHE A 10 21.78 6.53 27.24
C PHE A 10 21.68 7.27 28.59
N ASP A 11 22.69 8.08 28.90
CA ASP A 11 22.75 8.95 30.07
C ASP A 11 22.06 10.31 29.76
N MET A 12 20.73 10.27 29.61
CA MET A 12 19.91 11.41 29.18
C MET A 12 18.45 11.27 29.64
N ASP A 13 17.75 12.40 29.73
CA ASP A 13 16.30 12.49 29.95
C ASP A 13 15.53 12.45 28.61
N ALA A 14 15.04 11.26 28.24
CA ALA A 14 14.27 10.89 27.04
C ALA A 14 13.86 9.40 27.15
N ARG A 15 13.20 8.81 26.14
CA ARG A 15 12.65 7.42 26.00
C ARG A 15 12.93 6.34 27.08
N GLY A 16 14.12 6.21 27.63
CA GLY A 16 14.45 5.27 28.72
C GLY A 16 14.49 5.83 30.15
N SER A 17 14.55 7.15 30.38
CA SER A 17 14.55 7.74 31.74
C SER A 17 13.21 7.60 32.45
N ALA A 18 12.08 7.74 31.76
CA ALA A 18 10.77 7.43 32.32
C ALA A 18 10.66 5.96 32.79
N VAL A 19 11.34 5.01 32.12
CA VAL A 19 11.40 3.61 32.54
C VAL A 19 12.26 3.44 33.81
N ARG A 20 13.40 4.15 33.92
CA ARG A 20 14.18 4.22 35.17
C ARG A 20 13.35 4.79 36.33
N ALA A 21 12.66 5.91 36.08
CA ALA A 21 11.80 6.58 37.04
C ALA A 21 10.69 5.64 37.54
N ALA A 22 10.00 4.94 36.62
CA ALA A 22 8.98 3.96 36.95
C ALA A 22 9.54 2.78 37.77
N LEU A 23 10.72 2.24 37.45
CA LEU A 23 11.38 1.19 38.25
C LEU A 23 11.70 1.67 39.68
N HIS A 24 12.26 2.87 39.84
CA HIS A 24 12.54 3.47 41.15
C HIS A 24 11.25 3.74 41.96
N VAL A 25 10.23 4.37 41.35
CA VAL A 25 8.93 4.63 41.99
C VAL A 25 8.23 3.32 42.39
N ALA A 26 8.27 2.31 41.52
CA ALA A 26 7.80 0.95 41.82
C ALA A 26 8.60 0.29 42.95
N GLY A 27 9.88 0.63 43.13
CA GLY A 27 10.79 -0.03 44.08
C GLY A 27 11.26 -1.40 43.58
N ILE A 28 11.33 -1.56 42.26
CA ILE A 28 11.78 -2.80 41.60
C ILE A 28 13.30 -2.73 41.45
N PRO A 29 14.08 -3.70 41.98
CA PRO A 29 15.54 -3.69 41.85
C PRO A 29 15.96 -3.99 40.40
N PHE A 30 16.88 -3.19 39.86
CA PHE A 30 17.39 -3.36 38.49
C PHE A 30 18.84 -2.89 38.33
N GLU A 31 19.51 -3.33 37.27
CA GLU A 31 20.82 -2.84 36.84
C GLU A 31 20.65 -1.71 35.79
N ASP A 32 21.09 -0.48 36.08
CA ASP A 32 21.08 0.66 35.15
C ASP A 32 22.39 0.72 34.34
N GLU A 33 22.39 0.17 33.12
CA GLU A 33 23.54 0.19 32.23
C GLU A 33 23.53 1.43 31.33
N ARG A 34 24.27 2.46 31.76
CA ARG A 34 24.40 3.71 30.99
C ARG A 34 25.46 3.61 29.90
N ILE A 35 25.04 3.75 28.65
CA ILE A 35 25.92 3.79 27.47
C ILE A 35 26.09 5.22 26.93
N PRO A 36 27.24 5.57 26.33
CA PRO A 36 27.43 6.89 25.74
C PRO A 36 26.71 7.02 24.39
N PHE A 37 26.17 8.20 24.10
CA PHE A 37 25.59 8.56 22.80
C PHE A 37 26.71 8.93 21.79
N ASP A 38 27.60 7.98 21.50
CA ASP A 38 28.75 8.17 20.61
C ASP A 38 28.96 6.97 19.64
N GLU A 39 30.12 6.91 18.98
CA GLU A 39 30.47 5.80 18.08
C GLU A 39 30.42 4.41 18.75
N THR A 40 30.53 4.32 20.08
CA THR A 40 30.43 3.07 20.83
C THR A 40 29.06 2.44 20.60
N PHE A 41 27.97 3.22 20.67
CA PHE A 41 26.62 2.73 20.38
C PHE A 41 26.54 2.15 18.96
N GLN A 42 27.06 2.86 17.96
CA GLN A 42 27.03 2.41 16.56
C GLN A 42 27.79 1.09 16.32
N ARG A 43 28.67 0.68 17.24
CA ARG A 43 29.43 -0.58 17.20
C ARG A 43 28.81 -1.72 18.03
N ILE A 44 27.84 -1.43 18.90
CA ILE A 44 27.16 -2.43 19.74
C ILE A 44 25.67 -2.59 19.41
N ARG A 45 25.06 -1.64 18.69
CA ARG A 45 23.62 -1.61 18.39
C ARG A 45 23.08 -2.91 17.79
N ASP A 46 23.88 -3.60 16.98
CA ASP A 46 23.49 -4.84 16.29
C ASP A 46 23.33 -6.03 17.27
N LYS A 47 23.65 -5.85 18.56
CA LYS A 47 23.35 -6.79 19.67
C LYS A 47 21.95 -6.59 20.26
N PHE A 48 21.29 -5.47 19.99
CA PHE A 48 20.02 -5.09 20.59
C PHE A 48 18.85 -5.35 19.64
N PRO A 49 17.65 -5.70 20.14
CA PRO A 49 16.48 -5.89 19.28
C PRO A 49 16.19 -4.62 18.47
N PHE A 50 15.88 -4.80 17.19
CA PHE A 50 15.66 -3.74 16.20
C PHE A 50 16.85 -2.76 15.99
N GLY A 51 18.02 -3.00 16.59
CA GLY A 51 19.17 -2.10 16.52
C GLY A 51 19.03 -0.81 17.34
N LYS A 52 18.14 -0.79 18.34
CA LYS A 52 17.75 0.40 19.12
C LYS A 52 18.10 0.25 20.62
N VAL A 53 17.99 1.36 21.34
CA VAL A 53 17.84 1.43 22.81
C VAL A 53 16.73 2.44 23.15
N PRO A 54 16.04 2.37 24.31
CA PRO A 54 16.29 1.50 25.46
C PRO A 54 16.12 0.00 25.16
N VAL A 55 16.79 -0.83 25.96
CA VAL A 55 16.57 -2.27 26.04
C VAL A 55 16.36 -2.65 27.50
N LEU A 56 15.25 -3.34 27.78
CA LEU A 56 14.96 -3.92 29.08
C LEU A 56 15.23 -5.43 28.98
N GLN A 57 16.26 -5.90 29.66
CA GLN A 57 16.54 -7.33 29.78
C GLN A 57 15.81 -7.89 31.00
N VAL A 58 15.02 -8.94 30.82
CA VAL A 58 14.19 -9.57 31.85
C VAL A 58 14.54 -11.05 31.92
N ASP A 59 15.13 -11.48 33.04
CA ASP A 59 15.64 -12.84 33.30
C ASP A 59 16.62 -13.41 32.24
N GLY A 60 17.15 -12.53 31.38
CA GLY A 60 18.08 -12.85 30.30
C GLY A 60 17.59 -12.44 28.92
N GLU A 61 16.27 -12.39 28.70
CA GLU A 61 15.68 -12.04 27.41
C GLU A 61 15.64 -10.52 27.19
N SER A 62 16.02 -10.07 26.00
CA SER A 62 16.17 -8.63 25.68
C SER A 62 14.94 -8.08 24.96
N ILE A 63 14.23 -7.14 25.59
CA ILE A 63 13.03 -6.48 25.06
C ILE A 63 13.38 -5.05 24.66
N ALA A 64 12.86 -4.58 23.52
CA ALA A 64 13.01 -3.20 23.03
C ALA A 64 11.65 -2.46 22.95
N GLU A 65 11.69 -1.19 22.56
CA GLU A 65 10.59 -0.20 22.54
C GLU A 65 10.13 0.28 23.94
N SER A 66 10.27 1.59 24.17
CA SER A 66 10.13 2.24 25.49
C SER A 66 8.74 2.09 26.12
N GLN A 67 7.67 2.25 25.34
CA GLN A 67 6.30 2.15 25.87
C GLN A 67 5.96 0.74 26.36
N ALA A 68 6.48 -0.31 25.70
CA ALA A 68 6.25 -1.69 26.10
C ALA A 68 6.90 -1.98 27.47
N MET A 69 8.12 -1.49 27.68
CA MET A 69 8.82 -1.54 28.97
C MET A 69 8.04 -0.78 30.04
N LEU A 70 7.56 0.43 29.72
CA LEU A 70 6.85 1.27 30.68
C LEU A 70 5.52 0.63 31.11
N ARG A 71 4.76 0.04 30.19
CA ARG A 71 3.54 -0.74 30.49
C ARG A 71 3.86 -1.97 31.36
N PHE A 72 4.92 -2.70 31.04
CA PHE A 72 5.36 -3.88 31.79
C PHE A 72 5.79 -3.52 33.23
N VAL A 73 6.65 -2.52 33.39
CA VAL A 73 7.07 -1.97 34.69
C VAL A 73 5.88 -1.38 35.46
N GLY A 74 4.97 -0.69 34.77
CA GLY A 74 3.75 -0.15 35.36
C GLY A 74 2.85 -1.24 35.95
N ARG A 75 2.62 -2.34 35.21
CA ARG A 75 1.85 -3.49 35.71
C ARG A 75 2.57 -4.26 36.83
N LEU A 76 3.90 -4.40 36.77
CA LEU A 76 4.70 -4.98 37.85
C LEU A 76 4.75 -4.12 39.12
N GLY A 77 4.62 -2.80 38.99
CA GLY A 77 4.84 -1.82 40.04
C GLY A 77 3.57 -1.24 40.69
N GLY A 78 2.39 -1.59 40.20
CA GLY A 78 1.12 -0.97 40.60
C GLY A 78 0.94 0.46 40.10
N LEU A 79 1.56 0.82 38.96
CA LEU A 79 1.53 2.17 38.35
C LEU A 79 0.71 2.22 37.04
N TYR A 80 -0.10 1.19 36.77
CA TYR A 80 -0.93 1.08 35.56
C TYR A 80 -2.30 0.49 35.93
N PRO A 81 -3.41 1.06 35.46
CA PRO A 81 -4.75 0.55 35.77
C PRO A 81 -4.99 -0.79 35.06
N VAL A 82 -4.96 -1.89 35.81
CA VAL A 82 -5.25 -3.24 35.27
C VAL A 82 -6.75 -3.50 35.21
N ASN A 83 -7.50 -3.01 36.19
CA ASN A 83 -8.92 -3.35 36.39
C ASN A 83 -9.91 -2.38 35.72
N ASN A 84 -9.44 -1.26 35.14
CA ASN A 84 -10.27 -0.36 34.33
C ASN A 84 -9.70 -0.21 32.90
N PRO A 85 -10.36 -0.77 31.86
CA PRO A 85 -9.92 -0.63 30.48
C PRO A 85 -10.08 0.79 29.91
N GLU A 86 -11.01 1.61 30.42
CA GLU A 86 -11.21 2.98 29.94
C GLU A 86 -10.08 3.90 30.43
N LEU A 87 -9.73 3.84 31.72
CA LEU A 87 -8.58 4.59 32.24
C LEU A 87 -7.27 4.06 31.64
N ALA A 88 -7.14 2.74 31.40
CA ALA A 88 -5.99 2.18 30.69
C ALA A 88 -5.84 2.75 29.27
N LEU A 89 -6.93 2.88 28.52
CA LEU A 89 -6.92 3.49 27.18
C LEU A 89 -6.46 4.95 27.22
N LEU A 90 -6.95 5.75 28.18
CA LEU A 90 -6.55 7.16 28.32
C LEU A 90 -5.09 7.31 28.77
N VAL A 91 -4.61 6.45 29.68
CA VAL A 91 -3.19 6.38 30.07
C VAL A 91 -2.32 6.03 28.86
N ASP A 92 -2.74 5.08 28.04
CA ASP A 92 -1.99 4.64 26.86
C ASP A 92 -2.01 5.65 25.70
N GLU A 93 -3.05 6.48 25.58
CA GLU A 93 -3.11 7.62 24.66
C GLU A 93 -1.99 8.65 24.97
N ILE A 94 -1.85 9.05 26.24
CA ILE A 94 -0.81 10.00 26.67
C ILE A 94 0.60 9.41 26.51
N VAL A 95 0.77 8.12 26.82
CA VAL A 95 2.04 7.38 26.59
C VAL A 95 2.38 7.30 25.10
N GLY A 96 1.38 7.24 24.22
CA GLY A 96 1.55 7.35 22.77
C GLY A 96 2.00 8.75 22.32
N ALA A 97 1.29 9.80 22.76
CA ALA A 97 1.53 11.18 22.35
C ALA A 97 2.96 11.69 22.68
N TYR A 98 3.57 11.20 23.76
CA TYR A 98 4.99 11.46 24.07
C TYR A 98 5.94 11.01 22.95
N ASP A 99 5.66 9.86 22.31
CA ASP A 99 6.53 9.33 21.27
C ASP A 99 6.40 10.10 19.94
N ASP A 100 5.24 10.68 19.68
CA ASP A 100 5.01 11.62 18.57
C ASP A 100 5.67 12.99 18.85
N LEU A 101 5.57 13.49 20.09
CA LEU A 101 6.27 14.70 20.56
C LEU A 101 7.80 14.55 20.42
N LEU A 102 8.36 13.40 20.81
CA LEU A 102 9.76 13.09 20.53
C LEU A 102 10.03 12.92 19.04
N GLY A 103 9.15 12.25 18.30
CA GLY A 103 9.27 12.05 16.85
C GLY A 103 9.40 13.36 16.09
N LEU A 104 8.68 14.40 16.52
CA LEU A 104 8.75 15.76 16.01
C LEU A 104 10.12 16.42 16.27
N LEU A 105 10.73 16.17 17.44
CA LEU A 105 12.04 16.73 17.82
C LEU A 105 13.23 15.95 17.24
N MET A 106 13.08 14.64 16.97
CA MET A 106 14.16 13.74 16.51
C MET A 106 14.98 14.25 15.31
N PRO A 107 14.41 14.89 14.27
CA PRO A 107 15.18 15.49 13.19
C PRO A 107 16.19 16.55 13.70
N SER A 108 15.78 17.39 14.65
CA SER A 108 16.65 18.43 15.23
C SER A 108 17.78 17.88 16.12
N PHE A 109 17.62 16.67 16.68
CA PHE A 109 18.70 16.00 17.42
C PHE A 109 19.72 15.30 16.50
N MET A 110 19.38 15.06 15.23
CA MET A 110 20.23 14.38 14.25
C MET A 110 21.00 15.35 13.33
N GLU A 111 20.60 16.63 13.29
CA GLU A 111 21.30 17.66 12.53
C GLU A 111 22.65 18.06 13.19
N LYS A 112 23.65 18.33 12.35
CA LYS A 112 25.04 18.61 12.71
C LYS A 112 25.47 20.04 12.41
N ASP A 113 24.81 20.73 11.49
CA ASP A 113 24.99 22.15 11.26
C ASP A 113 24.22 22.95 12.33
N PRO A 114 24.89 23.70 13.23
CA PRO A 114 24.22 24.41 14.33
C PRO A 114 23.24 25.48 13.83
N GLU A 115 23.48 26.10 12.67
CA GLU A 115 22.56 27.12 12.12
C GLU A 115 21.28 26.47 11.58
N GLN A 116 21.39 25.33 10.88
CA GLN A 116 20.22 24.55 10.45
C GLN A 116 19.45 23.99 11.65
N LYS A 117 20.17 23.45 12.64
CA LYS A 117 19.59 22.91 13.89
C LYS A 117 18.76 23.95 14.64
N LYS A 118 19.25 25.19 14.70
CA LYS A 118 18.54 26.34 15.25
C LYS A 118 17.28 26.67 14.42
N LEU A 119 17.42 26.88 13.11
CA LEU A 119 16.30 27.20 12.21
C LEU A 119 15.17 26.17 12.27
N MET A 120 15.50 24.88 12.28
CA MET A 120 14.52 23.79 12.41
C MET A 120 13.72 23.89 13.71
N ARG A 121 14.33 24.32 14.82
CA ARG A 121 13.64 24.47 16.11
C ARG A 121 12.83 25.77 16.19
N GLU A 122 13.31 26.84 15.58
CA GLU A 122 12.53 28.06 15.37
C GLU A 122 11.26 27.78 14.54
N GLU A 123 11.34 26.96 13.49
CA GLU A 123 10.18 26.49 12.71
C GLU A 123 9.24 25.58 13.54
N LEU A 124 9.77 24.64 14.32
CA LEU A 124 8.96 23.79 15.21
C LEU A 124 8.18 24.61 16.26
N MET A 125 8.81 25.63 16.85
CA MET A 125 8.14 26.56 17.76
C MET A 125 7.08 27.42 17.06
N GLY A 126 7.28 27.73 15.77
CA GLY A 126 6.33 28.47 14.93
C GLY A 126 4.99 27.78 14.64
N GLY A 127 4.77 26.56 15.15
CA GLY A 127 3.46 25.91 15.10
C GLY A 127 3.43 24.44 15.52
N PRO A 128 4.21 23.53 14.89
CA PRO A 128 4.08 22.09 15.11
C PRO A 128 4.26 21.63 16.57
N LEU A 129 5.23 22.19 17.29
CA LEU A 129 5.50 21.84 18.69
C LEU A 129 4.43 22.41 19.63
N GLN A 130 4.04 23.66 19.43
CA GLN A 130 3.02 24.32 20.25
C GLN A 130 1.66 23.60 20.10
N LYS A 131 1.26 23.27 18.87
CA LYS A 131 0.04 22.49 18.60
C LYS A 131 0.04 21.11 19.27
N MET A 132 1.19 20.43 19.35
CA MET A 132 1.30 19.14 20.04
C MET A 132 1.07 19.30 21.55
N LEU A 133 1.70 20.30 22.17
CA LEU A 133 1.53 20.59 23.60
C LEU A 133 0.08 21.03 23.92
N ASP A 134 -0.53 21.88 23.08
CA ASP A 134 -1.95 22.25 23.14
C ASP A 134 -2.90 21.05 23.10
N GLN A 135 -2.54 19.98 22.41
CA GLN A 135 -3.33 18.75 22.31
C GLN A 135 -3.09 17.84 23.51
N ILE A 136 -1.85 17.67 23.96
CA ILE A 136 -1.50 16.88 25.15
C ILE A 136 -2.18 17.44 26.40
N GLU A 137 -2.10 18.76 26.66
CA GLU A 137 -2.74 19.40 27.81
C GLU A 137 -4.26 19.15 27.83
N LYS A 138 -4.95 19.27 26.68
CA LYS A 138 -6.40 19.00 26.58
C LYS A 138 -6.77 17.54 26.86
N ARG A 139 -5.89 16.58 26.55
CA ARG A 139 -6.12 15.16 26.88
C ARG A 139 -5.77 14.86 28.34
N LEU A 140 -4.76 15.51 28.93
CA LEU A 140 -4.47 15.43 30.37
C LEU A 140 -5.63 15.98 31.21
N GLN A 141 -6.18 17.14 30.85
CA GLN A 141 -7.37 17.72 31.51
C GLN A 141 -8.58 16.77 31.48
N TYR A 142 -8.77 16.04 30.38
CA TYR A 142 -9.82 15.02 30.27
C TYR A 142 -9.53 13.79 31.14
N LEU A 143 -8.28 13.31 31.14
CA LEU A 143 -7.85 12.14 31.91
C LEU A 143 -8.02 12.37 33.42
N GLU A 144 -7.50 13.49 33.95
CA GLU A 144 -7.64 13.81 35.39
C GLU A 144 -9.11 14.01 35.79
N LYS A 145 -9.98 14.51 34.89
CA LYS A 145 -11.44 14.55 35.13
C LYS A 145 -12.03 13.14 35.30
N VAL A 146 -11.71 12.20 34.41
CA VAL A 146 -12.20 10.80 34.50
C VAL A 146 -11.64 10.11 35.75
N LYS A 147 -10.35 10.29 36.05
CA LYS A 147 -9.68 9.82 37.26
C LYS A 147 -10.33 10.37 38.53
N GLY A 148 -10.76 11.64 38.52
CA GLY A 148 -11.52 12.27 39.59
C GLY A 148 -12.93 11.69 39.77
N GLN A 149 -13.64 11.41 38.67
CA GLN A 149 -14.97 10.79 38.71
C GLN A 149 -14.93 9.35 39.28
N GLN A 150 -13.90 8.55 38.95
CA GLN A 150 -13.75 7.22 39.54
C GLN A 150 -13.58 7.25 41.06
N ARG A 151 -12.77 8.16 41.61
CA ARG A 151 -12.59 8.31 43.07
C ARG A 151 -13.89 8.59 43.83
N GLN A 152 -14.92 9.10 43.15
CA GLN A 152 -16.23 9.39 43.74
C GLN A 152 -17.20 8.20 43.68
N GLN A 153 -16.91 7.16 42.88
CA GLN A 153 -17.81 6.01 42.67
C GLN A 153 -17.46 4.79 43.54
N GLU A 154 -16.23 4.67 44.03
CA GLU A 154 -15.78 3.55 44.88
C GLU A 154 -15.16 4.04 46.21
N PRO A 155 -15.95 4.45 47.22
CA PRO A 155 -15.46 5.12 48.43
C PRO A 155 -14.73 4.23 49.46
N GLY A 156 -14.31 3.01 49.09
CA GLY A 156 -13.94 1.96 50.04
C GLY A 156 -12.88 0.96 49.61
N LEU A 157 -12.16 1.20 48.50
CA LEU A 157 -10.96 0.42 48.18
C LEU A 157 -9.74 1.03 48.88
N ASP A 158 -8.90 0.19 49.49
CA ASP A 158 -7.80 0.64 50.36
C ASP A 158 -6.77 1.50 49.59
N ALA A 159 -6.49 2.69 50.10
CA ALA A 159 -5.84 3.78 49.36
C ALA A 159 -4.31 3.66 49.25
N THR A 160 -3.80 2.43 49.10
CA THR A 160 -2.37 2.10 49.24
C THR A 160 -1.70 1.52 47.97
N GLU A 161 -2.45 1.26 46.90
CA GLU A 161 -1.88 1.01 45.55
C GLU A 161 -1.64 2.31 44.76
N ARG A 162 -0.78 3.18 45.32
CA ARG A 162 0.01 4.25 44.67
C ARG A 162 -0.75 5.16 43.67
N ASP A 163 -1.09 6.38 44.12
CA ASP A 163 -1.65 7.48 43.30
C ASP A 163 -0.63 8.12 42.33
N VAL A 164 0.09 7.30 41.56
CA VAL A 164 1.06 7.69 40.53
C VAL A 164 0.98 6.68 39.38
N LEU A 165 0.42 7.10 38.25
CA LEU A 165 0.34 6.28 37.04
C LEU A 165 1.46 6.61 36.05
N ILE A 166 1.81 5.67 35.18
CA ILE A 166 2.95 5.80 34.25
C ILE A 166 2.90 7.03 33.33
N HIS A 167 1.70 7.56 33.00
CA HIS A 167 1.58 8.77 32.20
C HIS A 167 2.04 10.02 32.96
N GLU A 168 1.86 10.08 34.28
CA GLU A 168 2.30 11.21 35.12
C GLU A 168 3.84 11.25 35.16
N ILE A 169 4.47 10.06 35.24
CA ILE A 169 5.93 9.90 35.15
C ILE A 169 6.45 10.34 33.76
N MET A 170 5.71 10.06 32.68
CA MET A 170 6.06 10.51 31.33
C MET A 170 5.91 12.02 31.14
N VAL A 171 4.91 12.65 31.78
CA VAL A 171 4.75 14.11 31.78
C VAL A 171 5.93 14.78 32.49
N TRP A 172 6.29 14.29 33.68
CA TRP A 172 7.49 14.74 34.40
C TRP A 172 8.77 14.60 33.56
N ASP A 173 8.92 13.48 32.84
CA ASP A 173 10.10 13.20 31.99
C ASP A 173 10.26 14.21 30.84
N TYR A 174 9.19 14.49 30.05
CA TYR A 174 9.31 15.44 28.95
C TYR A 174 9.41 16.91 29.42
N VAL A 175 8.76 17.27 30.54
CA VAL A 175 8.90 18.61 31.11
C VAL A 175 10.34 18.84 31.59
N ARG A 176 10.98 17.84 32.21
CA ARG A 176 12.43 17.91 32.54
C ARG A 176 13.32 17.96 31.30
N MET A 177 12.97 17.26 30.22
CA MET A 177 13.69 17.33 28.94
C MET A 177 13.75 18.78 28.40
N PHE A 178 12.63 19.53 28.44
CA PHE A 178 12.60 20.94 28.00
C PHE A 178 13.24 21.92 29.00
N ARG A 179 13.07 21.71 30.31
CA ARG A 179 13.69 22.56 31.35
C ARG A 179 15.21 22.36 31.46
N GLY A 180 15.72 21.19 31.05
CA GLY A 180 17.15 20.86 30.99
C GLY A 180 17.92 21.54 29.86
N ASP A 181 19.19 21.16 29.68
CA ASP A 181 20.05 21.67 28.59
C ASP A 181 20.02 20.79 27.32
N PHE A 182 19.13 19.79 27.28
CA PHE A 182 19.09 18.82 26.17
C PHE A 182 18.40 19.36 24.91
N VAL A 183 17.37 20.21 25.04
CA VAL A 183 16.67 20.85 23.91
C VAL A 183 17.19 22.28 23.69
N ASP A 184 18.44 22.39 23.25
CA ASP A 184 19.06 23.67 22.92
C ASP A 184 18.27 24.47 21.87
N HIS A 185 18.29 25.80 21.94
CA HIS A 185 17.50 26.72 21.10
C HIS A 185 15.96 26.69 21.28
N VAL A 186 15.41 25.98 22.27
CA VAL A 186 14.00 26.10 22.70
C VAL A 186 13.94 26.79 24.07
N PRO A 187 12.96 27.69 24.35
CA PRO A 187 12.78 28.27 25.67
C PRO A 187 12.48 27.21 26.73
N LYS A 188 13.24 27.22 27.83
CA LYS A 188 13.11 26.25 28.93
C LYS A 188 11.74 26.30 29.65
N ASN A 189 11.04 27.43 29.51
CA ASN A 189 9.71 27.69 30.05
C ASN A 189 8.57 27.38 29.07
N ILE A 190 8.83 26.73 27.92
CA ILE A 190 7.80 26.43 26.91
C ILE A 190 6.63 25.58 27.46
N THR A 191 6.88 24.79 28.50
CA THR A 191 5.87 23.96 29.19
C THR A 191 5.09 24.71 30.26
N ASP A 192 5.58 25.86 30.74
CA ASP A 192 5.06 26.53 31.95
C ASP A 192 3.72 27.26 31.69
N ALA A 193 3.30 27.34 30.43
CA ALA A 193 1.99 27.83 30.01
C ALA A 193 0.85 26.78 30.15
N TYR A 194 1.18 25.52 30.44
CA TYR A 194 0.22 24.41 30.51
C TYR A 194 0.06 23.95 31.97
N GLU A 195 -1.11 24.24 32.56
CA GLU A 195 -1.38 24.12 33.99
C GLU A 195 -1.37 22.67 34.48
N THR A 196 -2.09 21.76 33.81
CA THR A 196 -2.18 20.34 34.21
C THR A 196 -0.82 19.66 34.02
N THR A 197 -0.17 19.93 32.89
CA THR A 197 1.19 19.48 32.58
C THR A 197 2.19 19.88 33.68
N THR A 198 2.15 21.14 34.13
CA THR A 198 3.04 21.63 35.19
C THR A 198 2.70 21.02 36.55
N ALA A 199 1.42 20.95 36.91
CA ALA A 199 0.97 20.35 38.17
C ALA A 199 1.32 18.85 38.28
N LEU A 200 1.23 18.10 37.18
CA LEU A 200 1.64 16.69 37.13
C LEU A 200 3.16 16.52 37.22
N HIS A 201 3.96 17.38 36.57
CA HIS A 201 5.41 17.40 36.80
C HIS A 201 5.73 17.64 38.27
N ASP A 202 5.18 18.70 38.87
CA ASP A 202 5.53 19.11 40.23
C ASP A 202 5.06 18.07 41.29
N LYS A 203 3.94 17.38 41.04
CA LYS A 203 3.49 16.20 41.82
C LYS A 203 4.54 15.08 41.84
N ILE A 204 5.13 14.74 40.69
CA ILE A 204 6.13 13.66 40.58
C ILE A 204 7.50 14.11 41.13
N ASP A 205 7.89 15.36 40.90
CA ASP A 205 9.15 15.92 41.42
C ASP A 205 9.14 16.09 42.95
N ALA A 206 7.96 16.18 43.56
CA ALA A 206 7.77 16.13 45.00
C ALA A 206 8.02 14.74 45.63
N LEU A 207 7.99 13.66 44.86
CA LEU A 207 8.09 12.30 45.40
C LEU A 207 9.47 12.02 46.03
N PRO A 208 9.55 11.54 47.29
CA PRO A 208 10.83 11.24 47.94
C PRO A 208 11.73 10.29 47.13
N LYS A 209 11.15 9.27 46.49
CA LYS A 209 11.88 8.31 45.64
C LYS A 209 12.50 8.94 44.38
N ILE A 210 11.85 9.95 43.80
CA ILE A 210 12.39 10.69 42.65
C ILE A 210 13.54 11.57 43.11
N ARG A 211 13.37 12.28 44.24
CA ARG A 211 14.43 13.11 44.84
C ARG A 211 15.64 12.30 45.30
N GLU A 212 15.43 11.11 45.85
CA GLU A 212 16.47 10.14 46.17
C GLU A 212 17.20 9.68 44.91
N TRP A 213 16.47 9.24 43.88
CA TRP A 213 17.06 8.79 42.60
C TRP A 213 17.90 9.89 41.92
N LEU A 214 17.40 11.13 41.86
CA LEU A 214 18.13 12.29 41.31
C LEU A 214 19.43 12.62 42.07
N GLN A 215 19.59 12.13 43.31
CA GLN A 215 20.81 12.31 44.11
C GLN A 215 21.79 11.13 44.00
N ILE A 216 21.45 10.02 43.33
CA ILE A 216 22.34 8.86 43.18
C ILE A 216 23.53 9.23 42.27
N PRO A 217 24.79 9.17 42.77
CA PRO A 217 25.96 9.53 41.98
C PRO A 217 26.29 8.45 40.94
N HIS A 218 25.73 8.59 39.74
CA HIS A 218 25.92 7.62 38.65
C HIS A 218 27.36 7.60 38.13
N ALA A 219 27.89 6.40 37.89
CA ALA A 219 29.24 6.21 37.35
C ALA A 219 29.29 6.63 35.87
N ARG A 220 30.18 7.56 35.52
CA ARG A 220 30.42 7.98 34.13
C ARG A 220 30.69 6.75 33.23
N PRO A 221 30.12 6.67 32.02
CA PRO A 221 30.20 5.46 31.19
C PRO A 221 31.65 5.01 30.96
N ARG A 222 31.93 3.74 31.28
CA ARG A 222 33.26 3.16 31.14
C ARG A 222 33.70 3.20 29.67
N LYS A 223 34.70 4.02 29.34
CA LYS A 223 35.38 3.97 28.03
C LYS A 223 36.03 2.60 27.86
N ILE A 224 35.38 1.72 27.09
CA ILE A 224 35.85 0.36 26.83
C ILE A 224 37.17 0.44 26.03
N LYS A 225 38.30 0.23 26.71
CA LYS A 225 39.60 0.03 26.05
C LYS A 225 39.57 -1.30 25.29
N LEU A 226 39.26 -1.24 24.00
CA LEU A 226 39.34 -2.39 23.10
C LEU A 226 40.79 -2.74 22.80
N THR A 227 41.41 -3.58 23.63
CA THR A 227 42.60 -4.34 23.26
C THR A 227 42.22 -5.42 22.24
N PHE A 228 42.76 -5.33 21.03
CA PHE A 228 42.80 -6.47 20.12
C PHE A 228 44.11 -6.48 19.34
N GLN A 229 44.81 -7.62 19.35
CA GLN A 229 46.00 -7.83 18.54
C GLN A 229 45.58 -8.03 17.08
N ARG A 230 46.18 -7.27 16.17
CA ARG A 230 46.39 -7.77 14.80
C ARG A 230 47.67 -7.22 14.21
N GLU A 231 48.61 -8.11 13.98
CA GLU A 231 49.82 -7.80 13.23
C GLU A 231 49.43 -7.49 11.77
N MET A 232 49.86 -6.33 11.27
CA MET A 232 50.22 -6.11 9.87
C MET A 232 50.97 -4.78 9.75
N THR A 233 52.30 -4.86 9.88
CA THR A 233 53.29 -4.00 9.23
C THR A 233 52.93 -2.52 9.05
N ALA A 234 53.21 -1.69 10.05
CA ALA A 234 53.33 -0.25 9.83
C ALA A 234 54.63 0.06 9.07
N THR A 235 54.57 0.92 8.05
CA THR A 235 55.76 1.54 7.44
C THR A 235 55.55 3.04 7.22
N SER A 236 56.50 3.82 7.72
CA SER A 236 56.74 5.24 7.40
C SER A 236 55.58 6.24 7.54
N ALA A 237 55.46 6.83 8.74
CA ALA A 237 55.05 8.22 8.89
C ALA A 237 56.01 8.89 9.89
N ALA A 238 56.84 9.82 9.41
CA ALA A 238 57.89 10.45 10.22
C ALA A 238 57.37 11.64 11.05
N LYS A 239 57.97 11.87 12.22
CA LYS A 239 57.68 13.01 13.10
C LYS A 239 58.23 14.31 12.51
N ILE A 240 57.48 15.40 12.61
CA ILE A 240 58.01 16.77 12.84
C ILE A 240 57.13 17.43 13.94
N ALA A 241 57.73 18.32 14.74
CA ALA A 241 57.15 18.96 15.93
C ALA A 241 56.66 20.42 15.62
N PRO A 242 56.02 21.15 16.55
CA PRO A 242 55.26 22.36 16.24
C PRO A 242 56.04 23.68 16.37
N GLY A 243 55.58 24.75 15.70
CA GLY A 243 55.91 26.14 16.06
C GLY A 243 55.77 27.20 14.95
N LEU A 244 54.86 28.17 15.17
CA LEU A 244 54.76 29.52 14.53
C LEU A 244 54.58 29.59 12.98
N PRO A 245 54.14 30.75 12.43
CA PRO A 245 53.00 31.56 12.84
C PRO A 245 52.01 31.79 11.66
N MET A 246 50.93 32.56 11.85
CA MET A 246 50.03 32.93 10.74
C MET A 246 50.72 33.82 9.69
N LEU A 247 50.49 33.50 8.41
CA LEU A 247 50.67 34.44 7.30
C LEU A 247 49.40 34.47 6.45
N VAL A 248 48.70 35.60 6.46
CA VAL A 248 47.45 35.80 5.71
C VAL A 248 47.76 36.08 4.24
N ALA A 249 47.78 35.03 3.42
CA ALA A 249 47.87 35.13 1.97
C ALA A 249 46.46 35.08 1.34
N ALA A 250 46.04 36.16 0.68
CA ALA A 250 44.72 36.27 0.08
C ALA A 250 44.55 35.36 -1.15
N ALA A 251 43.97 34.17 -0.96
CA ALA A 251 43.69 33.25 -2.05
C ALA A 251 42.54 33.77 -2.96
N PRO A 252 42.71 33.78 -4.30
CA PRO A 252 41.67 34.25 -5.20
C PRO A 252 40.46 33.30 -5.20
N ARG A 253 39.24 33.86 -5.19
CA ARG A 253 37.96 33.13 -5.17
C ARG A 253 37.76 32.23 -6.41
N ARG A 254 38.33 31.03 -6.39
CA ARG A 254 37.98 29.96 -7.34
C ARG A 254 36.55 29.49 -7.06
N ARG A 255 35.63 29.70 -8.01
CA ARG A 255 34.31 29.04 -7.98
C ARG A 255 34.52 27.52 -7.86
N ALA A 256 34.00 26.93 -6.78
CA ALA A 256 34.05 25.49 -6.58
C ALA A 256 33.27 24.79 -7.71
N ARG A 257 33.96 23.97 -8.51
CA ARG A 257 33.28 23.03 -9.42
C ARG A 257 32.85 21.84 -8.57
N VAL A 258 31.55 21.74 -8.29
CA VAL A 258 30.99 20.60 -7.57
C VAL A 258 31.10 19.36 -8.45
N PHE A 259 32.16 18.57 -8.23
CA PHE A 259 32.21 17.19 -8.70
C PHE A 259 31.30 16.36 -7.78
N PHE A 260 30.22 15.80 -8.34
CA PHE A 260 29.41 14.78 -7.67
C PHE A 260 30.21 13.46 -7.59
N TYR A 261 31.17 13.40 -6.67
CA TYR A 261 31.51 12.14 -6.04
C TYR A 261 30.35 11.80 -5.12
N ALA A 262 29.50 10.85 -5.54
CA ALA A 262 28.44 10.34 -4.68
C ALA A 262 29.09 9.82 -3.38
N THR A 263 28.72 10.41 -2.24
CA THR A 263 29.29 10.02 -0.94
C THR A 263 28.94 8.56 -0.65
N ALA A 264 29.73 7.88 0.21
CA ALA A 264 29.41 6.51 0.60
C ALA A 264 28.00 6.35 1.20
N LEU A 265 27.41 7.43 1.71
CA LEU A 265 26.01 7.50 2.14
C LEU A 265 25.06 7.61 0.94
N GLN A 266 25.22 8.59 0.04
CA GLN A 266 24.40 8.74 -1.17
C GLN A 266 24.41 7.47 -2.03
N TYR A 267 25.57 6.83 -2.14
CA TYR A 267 25.77 5.53 -2.75
C TYR A 267 24.86 4.44 -2.13
N ARG A 268 24.89 4.30 -0.80
CA ARG A 268 24.06 3.32 -0.07
C ARG A 268 22.57 3.64 -0.21
N CYS A 269 22.19 4.91 -0.16
CA CYS A 269 20.80 5.34 -0.32
C CYS A 269 20.26 5.02 -1.73
N ALA A 270 21.04 5.27 -2.77
CA ALA A 270 20.67 4.92 -4.15
C ALA A 270 20.56 3.40 -4.36
N TRP A 271 21.48 2.61 -3.79
CA TRP A 271 21.42 1.15 -3.83
C TRP A 271 20.18 0.61 -3.10
N TRP A 272 19.95 1.03 -1.85
CA TRP A 272 18.76 0.63 -1.09
C TRP A 272 17.45 1.06 -1.77
N GLY A 273 17.39 2.27 -2.35
CA GLY A 273 16.22 2.74 -3.09
C GLY A 273 15.89 1.88 -4.31
N ILE A 274 16.89 1.55 -5.14
CA ILE A 274 16.68 0.69 -6.32
C ILE A 274 16.31 -0.74 -5.89
N VAL A 275 16.98 -1.29 -4.89
CA VAL A 275 16.68 -2.63 -4.33
C VAL A 275 15.25 -2.68 -3.77
N ALA A 276 14.83 -1.66 -3.01
CA ALA A 276 13.49 -1.55 -2.46
C ALA A 276 12.42 -1.45 -3.57
N VAL A 277 12.62 -0.60 -4.59
CA VAL A 277 11.68 -0.48 -5.71
C VAL A 277 11.56 -1.81 -6.48
N TYR A 278 12.67 -2.48 -6.79
CA TYR A 278 12.62 -3.79 -7.46
C TYR A 278 11.95 -4.86 -6.59
N PHE A 279 12.18 -4.85 -5.27
CA PHE A 279 11.49 -5.74 -4.34
C PHE A 279 9.99 -5.47 -4.26
N TRP A 280 9.57 -4.20 -4.19
CA TRP A 280 8.15 -3.84 -4.18
C TRP A 280 7.42 -4.20 -5.48
N VAL A 281 8.04 -3.94 -6.64
CA VAL A 281 7.45 -4.34 -7.94
C VAL A 281 7.41 -5.86 -8.08
N TRP A 282 8.45 -6.57 -7.64
CA TRP A 282 8.43 -8.04 -7.57
C TRP A 282 7.29 -8.54 -6.66
N PHE A 283 7.16 -8.01 -5.45
CA PHE A 283 6.15 -8.43 -4.48
C PHE A 283 4.73 -8.17 -4.96
N PHE A 284 4.47 -7.03 -5.60
CA PHE A 284 3.20 -6.74 -6.29
C PHE A 284 2.90 -7.78 -7.39
N LEU A 285 3.85 -8.02 -8.30
CA LEU A 285 3.68 -8.98 -9.40
C LEU A 285 3.48 -10.41 -8.88
N PHE A 286 4.18 -10.79 -7.80
CA PHE A 286 4.02 -12.08 -7.14
C PHE A 286 2.65 -12.22 -6.47
N ALA A 287 2.21 -11.23 -5.69
CA ALA A 287 0.91 -11.23 -5.03
C ALA A 287 -0.24 -11.32 -6.03
N GLN A 288 -0.17 -10.59 -7.16
CA GLN A 288 -1.13 -10.72 -8.25
C GLN A 288 -1.07 -12.12 -8.89
N ALA A 289 0.12 -12.65 -9.22
CA ALA A 289 0.25 -14.00 -9.77
C ALA A 289 -0.38 -15.08 -8.87
N VAL A 290 -0.11 -15.02 -7.57
CA VAL A 290 -0.68 -15.92 -6.56
C VAL A 290 -2.20 -15.75 -6.44
N LEU A 291 -2.70 -14.51 -6.46
CA LEU A 291 -4.13 -14.22 -6.42
C LEU A 291 -4.89 -14.87 -7.59
N TYR A 292 -4.44 -14.68 -8.83
CA TYR A 292 -5.11 -15.31 -9.98
C TYR A 292 -4.90 -16.84 -10.01
N ALA A 293 -3.75 -17.34 -9.58
CA ALA A 293 -3.51 -18.78 -9.47
C ALA A 293 -4.45 -19.45 -8.44
N ILE A 294 -4.66 -18.85 -7.28
CA ILE A 294 -5.64 -19.32 -6.28
C ILE A 294 -7.07 -19.18 -6.83
N SER A 295 -7.39 -18.05 -7.47
CA SER A 295 -8.73 -17.81 -8.04
C SER A 295 -9.10 -18.78 -9.16
N TYR A 296 -8.10 -19.27 -9.92
CA TYR A 296 -8.27 -20.33 -10.91
C TYR A 296 -8.32 -21.73 -10.27
N ALA A 297 -7.46 -22.01 -9.28
CA ALA A 297 -7.36 -23.33 -8.64
C ALA A 297 -8.49 -23.63 -7.64
N ARG A 298 -9.24 -22.61 -7.18
CA ARG A 298 -10.40 -22.76 -6.29
C ARG A 298 -11.64 -22.13 -6.92
N PRO A 299 -12.61 -22.92 -7.45
CA PRO A 299 -13.83 -22.38 -8.08
C PRO A 299 -14.67 -21.52 -7.12
N LYS A 300 -14.57 -21.72 -5.80
CA LYS A 300 -15.27 -20.89 -4.80
C LYS A 300 -14.71 -19.46 -4.68
N THR A 301 -13.41 -19.25 -4.89
CA THR A 301 -12.87 -17.88 -5.10
C THR A 301 -13.12 -17.37 -6.52
N ALA A 302 -13.39 -18.25 -7.48
CA ALA A 302 -13.89 -17.86 -8.79
C ALA A 302 -15.30 -17.25 -8.73
N TYR A 303 -16.16 -17.58 -7.75
CA TYR A 303 -17.42 -16.84 -7.53
C TYR A 303 -17.15 -15.35 -7.31
N PHE A 304 -16.45 -14.99 -6.23
CA PHE A 304 -16.11 -13.59 -5.95
C PHE A 304 -15.37 -12.92 -7.11
N THR A 305 -14.38 -13.57 -7.70
CA THR A 305 -13.60 -12.95 -8.79
C THR A 305 -14.36 -12.83 -10.12
N THR A 306 -15.28 -13.72 -10.49
CA THR A 306 -16.17 -13.55 -11.66
C THR A 306 -17.37 -12.63 -11.39
N THR A 307 -17.71 -12.43 -10.12
CA THR A 307 -18.68 -11.43 -9.65
C THR A 307 -18.10 -10.02 -9.74
N TYR A 308 -16.81 -9.86 -9.40
CA TYR A 308 -16.11 -8.59 -9.46
C TYR A 308 -15.54 -8.27 -10.86
N GLN A 309 -15.06 -9.26 -11.62
CA GLN A 309 -14.45 -9.10 -12.95
C GLN A 309 -15.41 -9.41 -14.11
N THR A 310 -15.21 -8.76 -15.25
CA THR A 310 -15.95 -8.99 -16.51
C THR A 310 -15.29 -10.02 -17.45
N MET A 311 -14.45 -10.92 -16.93
CA MET A 311 -13.73 -11.94 -17.71
C MET A 311 -14.14 -13.35 -17.27
N SER A 312 -14.09 -14.33 -18.18
CA SER A 312 -14.31 -15.74 -17.83
C SER A 312 -13.14 -16.30 -17.00
N GLY A 313 -13.41 -17.33 -16.20
CA GLY A 313 -12.39 -17.97 -15.35
C GLY A 313 -11.20 -18.54 -16.13
N ASP A 314 -11.41 -18.92 -17.39
CA ASP A 314 -10.35 -19.42 -18.29
C ASP A 314 -9.24 -18.38 -18.51
N ALA A 315 -9.62 -17.08 -18.50
CA ALA A 315 -8.66 -16.00 -18.61
C ALA A 315 -7.76 -15.86 -17.37
N PHE A 316 -8.16 -16.38 -16.21
CA PHE A 316 -7.38 -16.24 -14.97
C PHE A 316 -6.06 -17.00 -15.03
N ALA A 317 -6.04 -18.19 -15.64
CA ALA A 317 -4.80 -18.95 -15.86
C ALA A 317 -3.81 -18.17 -16.74
N PHE A 318 -4.30 -17.52 -17.81
CA PHE A 318 -3.50 -16.65 -18.67
C PHE A 318 -2.99 -15.42 -17.91
N VAL A 319 -3.86 -14.71 -17.18
CA VAL A 319 -3.49 -13.54 -16.37
C VAL A 319 -2.43 -13.90 -15.32
N ALA A 320 -2.64 -15.00 -14.59
CA ALA A 320 -1.66 -15.53 -13.63
C ALA A 320 -0.30 -15.80 -14.28
N ALA A 321 -0.29 -16.45 -15.45
CA ALA A 321 0.94 -16.76 -16.18
C ALA A 321 1.69 -15.48 -16.62
N VAL A 322 1.00 -14.44 -17.09
CA VAL A 322 1.64 -13.17 -17.48
C VAL A 322 2.24 -12.47 -16.25
N TYR A 323 1.53 -12.40 -15.12
CA TYR A 323 2.08 -11.87 -13.87
C TYR A 323 3.28 -12.70 -13.37
N PHE A 324 3.23 -14.02 -13.48
CA PHE A 324 4.30 -14.93 -13.04
C PHE A 324 5.58 -14.79 -13.88
N VAL A 325 5.47 -14.67 -15.21
CA VAL A 325 6.61 -14.41 -16.10
C VAL A 325 7.28 -13.06 -15.78
N MET A 326 6.48 -12.01 -15.56
CA MET A 326 6.99 -10.69 -15.15
C MET A 326 7.63 -10.73 -13.75
N CYS A 327 7.05 -11.49 -12.81
CA CYS A 327 7.61 -11.72 -11.48
C CYS A 327 9.01 -12.36 -11.54
N ILE A 328 9.20 -13.43 -12.33
CA ILE A 328 10.51 -14.06 -12.54
C ILE A 328 11.52 -13.08 -13.15
N PHE A 329 11.10 -12.25 -14.10
CA PHE A 329 11.96 -11.25 -14.73
C PHE A 329 12.43 -10.16 -13.73
N PHE A 330 11.55 -9.70 -12.85
CA PHE A 330 11.92 -8.77 -11.78
C PHE A 330 12.77 -9.42 -10.69
N LEU A 331 12.48 -10.65 -10.28
CA LEU A 331 13.26 -11.38 -9.27
C LEU A 331 14.70 -11.66 -9.75
N SER A 332 14.86 -12.13 -10.98
CA SER A 332 16.17 -12.37 -11.59
C SER A 332 16.97 -11.07 -11.76
N SER A 333 16.31 -9.97 -12.13
CA SER A 333 16.93 -8.64 -12.16
C SER A 333 17.37 -8.18 -10.77
N LEU A 334 16.52 -8.32 -9.75
CA LEU A 334 16.81 -7.96 -8.36
C LEU A 334 18.00 -8.76 -7.81
N PHE A 335 17.98 -10.08 -7.98
CA PHE A 335 19.09 -10.95 -7.56
C PHE A 335 20.40 -10.55 -8.23
N LYS A 336 20.36 -10.23 -9.54
CA LYS A 336 21.53 -9.77 -10.29
C LYS A 336 22.08 -8.43 -9.78
N ILE A 337 21.21 -7.45 -9.53
CA ILE A 337 21.59 -6.14 -8.96
C ILE A 337 22.25 -6.32 -7.59
N VAL A 338 21.65 -7.13 -6.71
CA VAL A 338 22.16 -7.41 -5.37
C VAL A 338 23.50 -8.15 -5.42
N HIS A 339 23.56 -9.28 -6.13
CA HIS A 339 24.77 -10.12 -6.24
C HIS A 339 25.96 -9.34 -6.82
N LEU A 340 25.77 -8.65 -7.96
CA LEU A 340 26.85 -7.88 -8.58
C LEU A 340 27.27 -6.71 -7.71
N SER A 341 26.33 -6.01 -7.07
CA SER A 341 26.66 -4.81 -6.28
C SER A 341 27.35 -5.13 -4.96
N LEU A 342 26.99 -6.25 -4.30
CA LEU A 342 27.69 -6.74 -3.11
C LEU A 342 29.10 -7.24 -3.49
N THR A 343 29.20 -8.09 -4.52
CA THR A 343 30.47 -8.67 -4.98
C THR A 343 31.48 -7.61 -5.43
N ARG A 344 31.02 -6.60 -6.18
CA ARG A 344 31.88 -5.52 -6.71
C ARG A 344 31.97 -4.30 -5.77
N ARG A 345 31.26 -4.31 -4.63
CA ARG A 345 31.15 -3.20 -3.65
C ARG A 345 30.79 -1.83 -4.26
N ARG A 346 30.08 -1.83 -5.38
CA ARG A 346 29.68 -0.65 -6.19
C ARG A 346 28.38 -0.96 -6.92
N LEU A 347 27.60 0.06 -7.29
CA LEU A 347 26.26 -0.12 -7.87
C LEU A 347 26.41 -0.67 -9.27
N CYS A 348 26.12 -1.96 -9.42
CA CYS A 348 26.08 -2.65 -10.70
C CYS A 348 24.65 -3.10 -10.94
N LEU A 349 24.11 -2.66 -12.07
CA LEU A 349 22.77 -2.99 -12.52
C LEU A 349 22.79 -4.16 -13.50
N ASP A 350 23.97 -4.53 -14.02
CA ASP A 350 24.16 -5.62 -14.97
C ASP A 350 25.64 -6.07 -15.08
N ASP A 351 25.90 -7.19 -15.79
CA ASP A 351 27.23 -7.80 -15.91
C ASP A 351 28.23 -6.85 -16.57
N ASP A 352 27.82 -6.18 -17.65
CA ASP A 352 28.66 -5.30 -18.49
C ASP A 352 29.21 -4.07 -17.74
N ASP A 353 28.87 -3.81 -16.48
CA ASP A 353 29.31 -2.62 -15.72
C ASP A 353 30.82 -2.66 -15.34
N ASP A 354 31.55 -3.72 -15.72
CA ASP A 354 32.99 -3.95 -15.51
C ASP A 354 33.94 -3.31 -16.55
N VAL A 355 33.46 -2.45 -17.45
CA VAL A 355 34.34 -1.73 -18.41
C VAL A 355 35.18 -0.67 -17.70
N HIS A 356 36.32 -1.10 -17.15
CA HIS A 356 37.37 -0.24 -16.60
C HIS A 356 37.86 0.75 -17.70
N PRO A 357 37.98 2.08 -17.44
CA PRO A 357 38.35 3.05 -18.47
C PRO A 357 39.66 2.71 -19.22
N ASN A 358 40.62 2.12 -18.51
CA ASN A 358 41.90 1.67 -19.07
C ASN A 358 41.76 0.55 -20.12
N GLN A 359 40.68 -0.24 -20.10
CA GLN A 359 40.46 -1.32 -21.05
C GLN A 359 39.84 -0.82 -22.36
N GLU A 360 38.90 0.14 -22.29
CA GLU A 360 38.47 0.94 -23.44
C GLU A 360 39.65 1.72 -24.05
N LEU A 361 40.44 2.41 -23.22
CA LEU A 361 41.60 3.16 -23.70
C LEU A 361 42.65 2.25 -24.37
N ARG A 362 42.85 1.01 -23.87
CA ARG A 362 43.68 -0.01 -24.53
C ARG A 362 43.06 -0.50 -25.84
N ARG A 363 41.74 -0.73 -25.92
CA ARG A 363 41.04 -1.13 -27.16
C ARG A 363 41.07 -0.03 -28.22
N LEU A 364 40.93 1.24 -27.83
CA LEU A 364 41.05 2.40 -28.71
C LEU A 364 42.49 2.59 -29.18
N LYS A 365 43.48 2.57 -28.26
CA LYS A 365 44.91 2.65 -28.62
C LYS A 365 45.36 1.48 -29.51
N ALA A 366 44.84 0.27 -29.29
CA ALA A 366 45.10 -0.88 -30.17
C ALA A 366 44.51 -0.67 -31.57
N LYS A 367 43.28 -0.16 -31.70
CA LYS A 367 42.67 0.17 -33.00
C LYS A 367 43.44 1.25 -33.76
N THR A 368 43.95 2.29 -33.08
CA THR A 368 44.81 3.29 -33.74
C THR A 368 46.21 2.76 -34.06
N ALA A 369 46.80 1.93 -33.19
CA ALA A 369 48.11 1.32 -33.44
C ALA A 369 48.11 0.37 -34.65
N CYS A 370 47.00 -0.32 -34.91
CA CYS A 370 46.81 -1.15 -36.11
C CYS A 370 46.86 -0.38 -37.44
N CYS A 371 46.83 0.97 -37.44
CA CYS A 371 46.97 1.76 -38.67
C CYS A 371 48.42 1.89 -39.17
N CYS A 372 49.44 1.60 -38.33
CA CYS A 372 50.85 1.85 -38.67
C CYS A 372 51.67 0.59 -39.01
N TRP A 373 51.13 -0.62 -38.86
CA TRP A 373 51.83 -1.88 -39.21
C TRP A 373 51.22 -2.56 -40.43
N ARG A 374 51.60 -2.09 -41.63
CA ARG A 374 51.14 -2.63 -42.92
C ARG A 374 52.29 -2.95 -43.89
N ARG A 375 53.03 -4.04 -43.67
CA ARG A 375 53.81 -4.76 -44.71
C ARG A 375 54.22 -6.17 -44.26
N LYS A 376 54.27 -7.09 -45.23
CA LYS A 376 54.79 -8.49 -45.16
C LYS A 376 54.11 -9.46 -44.17
N ALA A 377 53.01 -10.09 -44.61
CA ALA A 377 52.75 -11.52 -44.33
C ALA A 377 51.77 -12.11 -45.36
N LYS A 378 52.32 -13.01 -46.16
CA LYS A 378 51.72 -13.92 -47.13
C LYS A 378 50.86 -15.00 -46.44
N THR A 379 49.73 -15.33 -47.08
CA THR A 379 49.13 -16.67 -47.20
C THR A 379 49.21 -17.67 -46.03
N SER A 380 48.06 -17.94 -45.41
CA SER A 380 47.61 -19.33 -45.19
C SER A 380 46.08 -19.38 -45.22
N SER A 381 45.51 -20.51 -45.65
CA SER A 381 44.07 -20.66 -45.92
C SER A 381 43.50 -21.90 -45.25
N ARG A 382 42.37 -21.75 -44.52
CA ARG A 382 41.23 -22.69 -44.52
C ARG A 382 40.07 -22.15 -43.65
N THR A 383 38.93 -22.86 -43.71
CA THR A 383 37.72 -22.71 -42.86
C THR A 383 37.04 -21.33 -42.81
N ALA A 384 36.55 -20.84 -43.96
CA ALA A 384 35.63 -19.71 -44.04
C ALA A 384 34.34 -20.05 -44.82
N ARG A 385 33.47 -20.94 -44.30
CA ARG A 385 32.21 -21.31 -44.98
C ARG A 385 31.04 -21.74 -44.06
N ARG A 386 30.70 -20.95 -43.03
CA ARG A 386 29.42 -21.02 -42.26
C ARG A 386 29.25 -19.76 -41.39
N GLY A 387 28.93 -18.61 -41.99
CA GLY A 387 28.82 -17.34 -41.24
C GLY A 387 28.17 -16.15 -41.96
N ALA A 388 27.55 -16.35 -43.12
CA ALA A 388 27.09 -15.25 -44.00
C ALA A 388 25.66 -14.74 -43.72
N ILE A 389 24.91 -15.34 -42.79
CA ILE A 389 23.48 -15.04 -42.55
C ILE A 389 23.24 -14.70 -41.06
N ARG A 390 23.97 -13.72 -40.53
CA ARG A 390 23.76 -13.18 -39.16
C ARG A 390 24.29 -11.75 -38.91
N SER A 391 24.62 -11.02 -39.97
CA SER A 391 25.18 -9.66 -39.93
C SER A 391 24.14 -8.55 -40.10
N SER A 392 23.00 -8.82 -40.74
CA SER A 392 21.97 -7.80 -41.04
C SER A 392 21.29 -7.26 -39.78
N ASP A 393 20.59 -8.11 -39.02
CA ASP A 393 19.75 -7.69 -37.88
C ASP A 393 20.53 -6.96 -36.78
N ARG A 394 21.80 -7.36 -36.58
CA ARG A 394 22.68 -6.65 -35.64
C ARG A 394 22.84 -5.18 -36.00
N SER A 395 22.88 -4.81 -37.28
CA SER A 395 22.97 -3.41 -37.69
C SER A 395 21.73 -2.59 -37.30
N MET A 396 20.53 -3.19 -37.38
CA MET A 396 19.28 -2.51 -37.04
C MET A 396 19.11 -2.40 -35.52
N LEU A 397 19.27 -3.49 -34.76
CA LEU A 397 19.25 -3.45 -33.29
C LEU A 397 20.32 -2.53 -32.71
N GLN A 398 21.50 -2.44 -33.33
CA GLN A 398 22.60 -1.59 -32.85
C GLN A 398 22.39 -0.12 -33.23
N ARG A 399 21.71 0.19 -34.36
CA ARG A 399 21.17 1.53 -34.65
C ARG A 399 20.07 1.91 -33.66
N MET A 400 19.14 0.99 -33.35
CA MET A 400 18.06 1.23 -32.38
C MET A 400 18.61 1.54 -30.99
N LYS A 401 19.57 0.73 -30.49
CA LYS A 401 20.30 1.00 -29.24
C LYS A 401 21.08 2.32 -29.26
N SER A 402 21.51 2.81 -30.43
CA SER A 402 22.15 4.12 -30.56
C SER A 402 21.15 5.29 -30.53
N PHE A 403 19.92 5.08 -31.00
CA PHE A 403 18.84 6.08 -31.00
C PHE A 403 18.18 6.19 -29.61
N THR A 404 17.98 5.06 -28.93
CA THR A 404 17.40 4.99 -27.57
C THR A 404 18.44 5.18 -26.45
N SER A 405 19.71 5.46 -26.79
CA SER A 405 20.74 5.78 -25.80
C SER A 405 20.48 7.16 -25.18
N VAL A 406 20.87 7.36 -23.92
CA VAL A 406 20.69 8.64 -23.21
C VAL A 406 21.51 9.80 -23.82
N GLN A 407 22.42 9.50 -24.76
CA GLN A 407 23.13 10.51 -25.58
C GLN A 407 22.86 10.36 -27.08
N GLY A 408 21.84 9.59 -27.48
CA GLY A 408 21.32 9.59 -28.84
C GLY A 408 20.34 10.74 -29.05
N ASP A 409 20.24 11.25 -30.29
CA ASP A 409 19.41 12.41 -30.63
C ASP A 409 17.90 12.15 -30.47
N GLY A 410 17.51 10.87 -30.30
CA GLY A 410 16.16 10.43 -29.96
C GLY A 410 15.80 10.46 -28.47
N PHE A 411 16.74 10.71 -27.55
CA PHE A 411 16.47 10.59 -26.11
C PHE A 411 15.34 11.50 -25.61
N GLU A 412 15.32 12.76 -26.04
CA GLU A 412 14.24 13.70 -25.67
C GLU A 412 12.88 13.21 -26.17
N LEU A 413 12.84 12.63 -27.38
CA LEU A 413 11.62 12.06 -27.98
C LEU A 413 11.17 10.78 -27.25
N LEU A 414 12.12 9.98 -26.75
CA LEU A 414 11.86 8.77 -25.95
C LEU A 414 11.31 9.13 -24.56
N VAL A 415 11.86 10.15 -23.89
CA VAL A 415 11.31 10.66 -22.63
C VAL A 415 9.89 11.20 -22.87
N ILE A 416 9.70 12.08 -23.85
CA ILE A 416 8.37 12.63 -24.20
C ILE A 416 7.35 11.51 -24.50
N GLY A 417 7.74 10.51 -25.31
CA GLY A 417 6.88 9.38 -25.64
C GLY A 417 6.53 8.52 -24.42
N ARG A 418 7.47 8.30 -23.51
CA ARG A 418 7.22 7.59 -22.25
C ARG A 418 6.31 8.39 -21.32
N THR A 419 6.60 9.67 -21.08
CA THR A 419 5.76 10.56 -20.24
C THR A 419 4.34 10.67 -20.81
N LEU A 420 4.18 10.75 -22.14
CA LEU A 420 2.87 10.72 -22.80
C LEU A 420 2.10 9.41 -22.54
N ILE A 421 2.74 8.26 -22.70
CA ILE A 421 2.14 6.95 -22.39
C ILE A 421 1.76 6.85 -20.90
N GLN A 422 2.64 7.31 -20.02
CA GLN A 422 2.46 7.26 -18.57
C GLN A 422 1.31 8.17 -18.11
N ILE A 423 1.24 9.42 -18.59
CA ILE A 423 0.12 10.35 -18.36
C ILE A 423 -1.19 9.77 -18.92
N SER A 424 -1.16 9.12 -20.08
CA SER A 424 -2.34 8.48 -20.67
C SER A 424 -2.85 7.33 -19.80
N VAL A 425 -1.97 6.44 -19.35
CA VAL A 425 -2.28 5.34 -18.42
C VAL A 425 -2.78 5.85 -17.08
N GLN A 426 -2.15 6.88 -16.52
CA GLN A 426 -2.60 7.53 -15.28
C GLN A 426 -3.99 8.14 -15.44
N SER A 427 -4.26 8.82 -16.57
CA SER A 427 -5.56 9.42 -16.86
C SER A 427 -6.66 8.36 -16.99
N LEU A 428 -6.36 7.19 -17.57
CA LEU A 428 -7.28 6.05 -17.62
C LEU A 428 -7.53 5.43 -16.25
N LEU A 429 -6.48 5.18 -15.46
CA LEU A 429 -6.60 4.64 -14.10
C LEU A 429 -7.36 5.59 -13.16
N ALA A 430 -7.15 6.89 -13.31
CA ALA A 430 -7.86 7.92 -12.57
C ALA A 430 -9.34 8.02 -12.98
N TYR A 431 -9.64 7.91 -14.27
CA TYR A 431 -11.02 7.84 -14.77
C TYR A 431 -11.76 6.61 -14.23
N ASP A 432 -11.16 5.42 -14.32
CA ASP A 432 -11.71 4.19 -13.75
C ASP A 432 -11.89 4.32 -12.23
N SER A 433 -10.88 4.81 -11.50
CA SER A 433 -10.98 5.09 -10.06
C SER A 433 -12.17 6.01 -9.76
N SER A 434 -12.32 7.12 -10.48
CA SER A 434 -13.40 8.09 -10.27
C SER A 434 -14.80 7.47 -10.40
N ARG A 435 -14.96 6.39 -11.17
CA ARG A 435 -16.23 5.67 -11.38
C ARG A 435 -16.47 4.51 -10.40
N TYR A 436 -15.41 3.99 -9.77
CA TYR A 436 -15.46 2.77 -8.95
C TYR A 436 -14.91 2.94 -7.52
N THR A 437 -14.60 4.16 -7.06
CA THR A 437 -14.32 4.41 -5.64
C THR A 437 -15.19 5.49 -5.04
N THR A 438 -15.48 5.29 -3.77
CA THR A 438 -16.09 6.25 -2.85
C THR A 438 -15.01 6.93 -2.00
N ASN A 439 -13.80 6.37 -1.97
CA ASN A 439 -12.65 6.90 -1.26
C ASN A 439 -12.09 8.15 -1.95
N VAL A 440 -12.45 9.31 -1.41
CA VAL A 440 -11.98 10.62 -1.91
C VAL A 440 -10.46 10.70 -1.96
N ALA A 441 -9.75 10.16 -0.95
CA ALA A 441 -8.29 10.19 -0.89
C ALA A 441 -7.63 9.36 -2.01
N LEU A 442 -8.27 8.27 -2.46
CA LEU A 442 -7.80 7.48 -3.60
C LEU A 442 -7.85 8.31 -4.90
N ASN A 443 -8.98 8.99 -5.13
CA ASN A 443 -9.16 9.87 -6.28
C ASN A 443 -8.23 11.11 -6.23
N VAL A 444 -8.05 11.73 -5.05
CA VAL A 444 -7.03 12.79 -4.86
C VAL A 444 -5.64 12.27 -5.23
N THR A 445 -5.27 11.07 -4.78
CA THR A 445 -3.95 10.48 -5.05
C THR A 445 -3.72 10.30 -6.55
N TYR A 446 -4.67 9.73 -7.28
CA TYR A 446 -4.56 9.61 -8.75
C TYR A 446 -4.47 10.98 -9.45
N GLY A 447 -5.21 11.99 -8.99
CA GLY A 447 -5.10 13.36 -9.48
C GLY A 447 -3.70 13.96 -9.25
N VAL A 448 -3.20 13.91 -8.02
CA VAL A 448 -1.88 14.41 -7.64
C VAL A 448 -0.77 13.73 -8.46
N LEU A 449 -0.84 12.41 -8.69
CA LEU A 449 0.14 11.68 -9.49
C LEU A 449 0.18 12.16 -10.95
N ILE A 450 -0.98 12.41 -11.58
CA ILE A 450 -1.04 12.99 -12.93
C ILE A 450 -0.44 14.40 -12.93
N LEU A 451 -0.78 15.25 -11.95
CA LEU A 451 -0.28 16.61 -11.86
C LEU A 451 1.24 16.64 -11.68
N VAL A 452 1.79 15.85 -10.75
CA VAL A 452 3.24 15.68 -10.57
C VAL A 452 3.91 15.28 -11.88
N ASN A 453 3.33 14.37 -12.65
CA ASN A 453 3.89 13.94 -13.93
C ASN A 453 3.77 14.99 -15.05
N CYS A 454 2.67 15.74 -15.09
CA CYS A 454 2.48 16.84 -16.04
C CYS A 454 3.42 18.03 -15.78
N PHE A 455 3.72 18.31 -14.51
CA PHE A 455 4.54 19.45 -14.10
C PHE A 455 6.01 19.14 -13.83
N SER A 456 6.41 17.86 -13.71
CA SER A 456 7.82 17.45 -13.51
C SER A 456 8.74 18.03 -14.58
N MET A 457 8.41 17.80 -15.86
CA MET A 457 9.23 18.21 -16.99
C MET A 457 9.50 19.74 -17.05
N PRO A 458 8.50 20.64 -16.97
CA PRO A 458 8.76 22.08 -16.95
C PRO A 458 9.42 22.58 -15.67
N ILE A 459 9.09 22.04 -14.49
CA ILE A 459 9.67 22.51 -13.21
C ILE A 459 11.15 22.16 -13.11
N VAL A 460 11.53 20.90 -13.37
CA VAL A 460 12.93 20.46 -13.34
C VAL A 460 13.76 21.25 -14.37
N ARG A 461 13.18 21.61 -15.53
CA ARG A 461 13.78 22.49 -16.54
C ARG A 461 13.79 23.97 -16.22
N LEU A 462 13.11 24.41 -15.17
CA LEU A 462 13.23 25.76 -14.63
C LEU A 462 14.37 25.80 -13.60
N VAL A 463 14.44 24.80 -12.72
CA VAL A 463 15.44 24.71 -11.63
C VAL A 463 16.84 24.33 -12.14
N PHE A 464 16.97 23.28 -12.96
CA PHE A 464 18.28 22.67 -13.28
C PHE A 464 18.91 23.11 -14.62
N ARG A 465 18.53 24.30 -15.12
CA ARG A 465 18.96 24.87 -16.42
C ARG A 465 20.48 24.88 -16.69
N THR A 466 21.29 24.81 -15.65
CA THR A 466 22.75 24.86 -15.71
C THR A 466 23.41 23.47 -15.79
N ASN A 467 22.68 22.38 -15.54
CA ASN A 467 23.24 21.03 -15.48
C ASN A 467 22.27 19.95 -16.04
N LEU A 468 22.39 19.71 -17.35
CA LEU A 468 21.63 18.71 -18.11
C LEU A 468 21.72 17.28 -17.53
N ALA A 469 22.82 16.92 -16.87
CA ALA A 469 22.96 15.59 -16.27
C ALA A 469 22.10 15.44 -15.00
N THR A 470 22.02 16.49 -14.17
CA THR A 470 21.13 16.52 -13.01
C THR A 470 19.67 16.66 -13.43
N GLU A 471 19.35 17.52 -14.42
CA GLU A 471 18.00 17.62 -15.01
C GLU A 471 17.44 16.25 -15.38
N ARG A 472 18.17 15.49 -16.21
CA ARG A 472 17.75 14.17 -16.70
C ARG A 472 17.68 13.11 -15.60
N LEU A 473 18.55 13.18 -14.59
CA LEU A 473 18.49 12.26 -13.45
C LEU A 473 17.26 12.53 -12.57
N VAL A 474 16.94 13.80 -12.30
CA VAL A 474 15.78 14.17 -11.47
C VAL A 474 14.47 13.81 -12.17
N LEU A 475 14.37 13.97 -13.50
CA LEU A 475 13.20 13.48 -14.26
C LEU A 475 13.02 11.97 -14.11
N LEU A 476 14.07 11.16 -14.35
CA LEU A 476 13.98 9.71 -14.22
C LEU A 476 13.62 9.26 -12.79
N VAL A 477 14.09 9.97 -11.75
CA VAL A 477 13.72 9.70 -10.35
C VAL A 477 12.26 10.08 -10.07
N ALA A 478 11.75 11.17 -10.65
CA ALA A 478 10.34 11.53 -10.55
C ALA A 478 9.43 10.50 -11.22
N ASP A 479 9.77 10.04 -12.44
CA ASP A 479 9.01 8.98 -13.11
C ASP A 479 8.99 7.69 -12.25
N LEU A 480 10.15 7.30 -11.70
CA LEU A 480 10.32 6.10 -10.86
C LEU A 480 9.44 6.16 -9.60
N PHE A 481 9.37 7.32 -8.95
CA PHE A 481 8.51 7.54 -7.80
C PHE A 481 7.04 7.38 -8.18
N VAL A 482 6.59 8.08 -9.23
CA VAL A 482 5.18 8.05 -9.66
C VAL A 482 4.75 6.64 -10.09
N ASP A 483 5.57 5.92 -10.85
CA ASP A 483 5.31 4.51 -11.22
C ASP A 483 5.28 3.59 -10.00
N SER A 484 6.13 3.81 -9.00
CA SER A 484 6.15 3.01 -7.76
C SER A 484 4.89 3.22 -6.92
N VAL A 485 4.39 4.45 -6.79
CA VAL A 485 3.14 4.73 -6.06
C VAL A 485 1.93 4.10 -6.79
N LEU A 486 1.88 4.16 -8.12
CA LEU A 486 0.82 3.52 -8.91
C LEU A 486 0.74 2.00 -8.70
N LEU A 487 1.87 1.34 -8.44
CA LEU A 487 1.93 -0.10 -8.14
C LEU A 487 1.65 -0.42 -6.66
N LEU A 488 1.82 0.56 -5.76
CA LEU A 488 1.48 0.43 -4.34
C LEU A 488 -0.02 0.53 -4.08
N ILE A 489 -0.73 1.42 -4.81
CA ILE A 489 -2.17 1.68 -4.61
C ILE A 489 -3.03 0.39 -4.57
N PRO A 490 -2.91 -0.56 -5.52
CA PRO A 490 -3.75 -1.77 -5.50
C PRO A 490 -3.44 -2.71 -4.33
N MET A 491 -2.21 -2.69 -3.80
CA MET A 491 -1.82 -3.47 -2.62
C MET A 491 -2.46 -2.89 -1.36
N VAL A 492 -2.43 -1.57 -1.20
CA VAL A 492 -3.04 -0.87 -0.05
C VAL A 492 -4.56 -1.06 -0.03
N LEU A 493 -5.22 -1.02 -1.19
CA LEU A 493 -6.64 -1.34 -1.31
C LEU A 493 -6.96 -2.79 -0.92
N TRP A 494 -6.08 -3.74 -1.20
CA TRP A 494 -6.34 -5.17 -0.93
C TRP A 494 -6.28 -5.54 0.56
N VAL A 495 -5.42 -4.88 1.34
CA VAL A 495 -5.20 -5.19 2.78
C VAL A 495 -6.50 -5.24 3.61
N PRO A 496 -7.39 -4.22 3.63
CA PRO A 496 -8.60 -4.28 4.45
C PRO A 496 -9.57 -5.39 4.02
N TYR A 497 -9.78 -5.60 2.71
CA TYR A 497 -10.66 -6.66 2.21
C TYR A 497 -10.09 -8.06 2.52
N PHE A 498 -8.78 -8.24 2.39
CA PHE A 498 -8.12 -9.49 2.77
C PHE A 498 -8.20 -9.74 4.28
N SER A 499 -7.94 -8.72 5.10
CA SER A 499 -8.07 -8.81 6.55
C SER A 499 -9.49 -9.26 6.95
N ALA A 500 -10.52 -8.58 6.45
CA ALA A 500 -11.92 -8.93 6.73
C ALA A 500 -12.32 -10.33 6.22
N SER A 501 -11.72 -10.81 5.12
CA SER A 501 -11.93 -12.18 4.62
C SER A 501 -11.30 -13.27 5.50
N VAL A 502 -10.38 -12.90 6.41
CA VAL A 502 -9.69 -13.79 7.34
C VAL A 502 -10.22 -13.64 8.78
N SER A 503 -10.57 -12.42 9.22
CA SER A 503 -11.15 -12.12 10.52
C SER A 503 -12.68 -12.18 10.48
N SER A 504 -13.21 -13.40 10.43
CA SER A 504 -14.62 -13.69 10.12
C SER A 504 -15.67 -13.02 11.03
N GLU A 505 -16.83 -12.75 10.41
CA GLU A 505 -18.12 -12.28 10.94
C GLU A 505 -18.37 -10.74 11.01
N LEU A 506 -19.65 -10.38 10.87
CA LEU A 506 -20.30 -9.05 10.81
C LEU A 506 -19.85 -8.01 9.76
N VAL A 507 -18.57 -7.71 9.54
CA VAL A 507 -18.19 -6.53 8.71
C VAL A 507 -18.55 -6.69 7.23
N MET A 508 -18.40 -7.90 6.67
CA MET A 508 -18.70 -8.21 5.26
C MET A 508 -20.20 -8.35 4.94
N PHE A 509 -21.09 -7.88 5.83
CA PHE A 509 -22.54 -8.13 5.77
C PHE A 509 -23.37 -6.85 5.74
N THR A 510 -22.71 -5.67 5.66
CA THR A 510 -23.39 -4.40 5.37
C THR A 510 -23.38 -4.14 3.87
N ASP A 511 -24.48 -3.58 3.35
CA ASP A 511 -24.68 -3.43 1.91
C ASP A 511 -23.81 -2.32 1.31
N THR A 512 -23.49 -1.31 2.12
CA THR A 512 -22.44 -0.31 1.85
C THR A 512 -21.05 -0.92 1.74
N TYR A 513 -20.65 -1.84 2.63
CA TYR A 513 -19.36 -2.52 2.56
C TYR A 513 -19.25 -3.40 1.31
N ASN A 514 -20.28 -4.20 1.01
CA ASN A 514 -20.26 -5.10 -0.14
C ASN A 514 -20.28 -4.35 -1.48
N ALA A 515 -21.07 -3.27 -1.60
CA ALA A 515 -21.02 -2.40 -2.78
C ALA A 515 -19.66 -1.69 -2.91
N LYS A 516 -19.06 -1.25 -1.80
CA LYS A 516 -17.71 -0.65 -1.81
C LYS A 516 -16.65 -1.67 -2.25
N ALA A 517 -16.68 -2.89 -1.72
CA ALA A 517 -15.78 -3.98 -2.10
C ALA A 517 -15.93 -4.33 -3.59
N LEU A 518 -17.16 -4.54 -4.07
CA LEU A 518 -17.52 -4.79 -5.47
C LEU A 518 -16.93 -3.76 -6.44
N MET A 519 -16.87 -2.49 -6.03
CA MET A 519 -16.38 -1.40 -6.86
C MET A 519 -14.87 -1.21 -6.71
N GLU A 520 -14.32 -1.12 -5.49
CA GLU A 520 -12.89 -0.90 -5.27
C GLU A 520 -12.03 -2.11 -5.71
N LEU A 521 -12.54 -3.34 -5.59
CA LEU A 521 -11.84 -4.52 -6.10
C LEU A 521 -11.71 -4.51 -7.63
N ARG A 522 -12.52 -3.76 -8.38
CA ARG A 522 -12.30 -3.56 -9.85
C ARG A 522 -11.09 -2.68 -10.16
N ILE A 523 -10.65 -1.84 -9.21
CA ILE A 523 -9.42 -1.06 -9.34
C ILE A 523 -8.21 -2.00 -9.21
N VAL A 524 -8.28 -3.02 -8.35
CA VAL A 524 -7.23 -4.05 -8.24
C VAL A 524 -7.33 -5.09 -9.37
N LEU A 525 -8.47 -5.74 -9.51
CA LEU A 525 -8.69 -6.89 -10.40
C LEU A 525 -8.78 -6.52 -11.89
N VAL A 526 -8.37 -7.44 -12.76
CA VAL A 526 -8.29 -7.25 -14.21
C VAL A 526 -9.67 -7.42 -14.83
N THR A 527 -10.21 -6.35 -15.40
CA THR A 527 -11.56 -6.36 -16.01
C THR A 527 -11.56 -6.71 -17.50
N SER A 528 -10.42 -6.60 -18.17
CA SER A 528 -10.22 -6.89 -19.60
C SER A 528 -8.73 -6.99 -19.94
N TYR A 529 -8.39 -7.57 -21.09
CA TYR A 529 -7.01 -7.58 -21.61
C TYR A 529 -6.42 -6.17 -21.83
N PHE A 530 -7.27 -5.15 -22.07
CA PHE A 530 -6.82 -3.76 -22.13
C PHE A 530 -6.48 -3.20 -20.74
N ASN A 531 -7.33 -3.45 -19.74
CA ASN A 531 -7.06 -3.09 -18.34
C ASN A 531 -5.81 -3.81 -17.79
N LEU A 532 -5.57 -5.07 -18.20
CA LEU A 532 -4.32 -5.80 -17.94
C LEU A 532 -3.09 -5.05 -18.48
N PHE A 533 -3.12 -4.62 -19.75
CA PHE A 533 -2.03 -3.84 -20.35
C PHE A 533 -1.79 -2.52 -19.60
N VAL A 534 -2.85 -1.74 -19.34
CA VAL A 534 -2.79 -0.47 -18.59
C VAL A 534 -2.13 -0.68 -17.21
N LYS A 535 -2.44 -1.78 -16.51
CA LYS A 535 -1.86 -2.12 -15.20
C LYS A 535 -0.40 -2.61 -15.26
N PHE A 536 0.10 -3.13 -16.38
CA PHE A 536 1.51 -3.52 -16.54
C PHE A 536 2.44 -2.37 -16.96
N VAL A 537 1.92 -1.30 -17.57
CA VAL A 537 2.76 -0.18 -18.06
C VAL A 537 3.65 0.41 -16.96
N PRO A 538 3.19 0.68 -15.72
CA PRO A 538 4.08 1.19 -14.67
C PRO A 538 5.24 0.24 -14.33
N SER A 539 5.01 -1.07 -14.30
CA SER A 539 6.09 -2.05 -14.05
C SER A 539 7.13 -2.05 -15.18
N ILE A 540 6.69 -2.04 -16.44
CA ILE A 540 7.59 -1.94 -17.60
C ILE A 540 8.37 -0.60 -17.56
N SER A 541 7.69 0.47 -17.16
CA SER A 541 8.22 1.83 -17.03
C SER A 541 9.33 1.92 -15.97
N VAL A 542 9.16 1.31 -14.78
CA VAL A 542 10.21 1.18 -13.74
C VAL A 542 11.49 0.52 -14.29
N TYR A 543 11.35 -0.58 -15.05
CA TYR A 543 12.49 -1.28 -15.63
C TYR A 543 13.25 -0.43 -16.66
N LEU A 544 12.52 0.23 -17.57
CA LEU A 544 13.10 1.12 -18.58
C LEU A 544 13.76 2.37 -17.95
N THR A 545 13.22 2.86 -16.84
CA THR A 545 13.85 3.93 -16.04
C THR A 545 15.23 3.51 -15.57
N THR A 546 15.33 2.32 -14.96
CA THR A 546 16.56 1.83 -14.33
C THR A 546 17.66 1.58 -15.37
N LEU A 547 17.30 1.07 -16.55
CA LEU A 547 18.22 0.99 -17.69
C LEU A 547 18.71 2.37 -18.17
N SER A 548 17.87 3.41 -18.08
CA SER A 548 18.25 4.78 -18.46
C SER A 548 19.18 5.42 -17.43
N ILE A 549 18.93 5.20 -16.13
CA ILE A 549 19.79 5.64 -15.02
C ILE A 549 21.20 5.00 -15.12
N ARG A 550 21.27 3.71 -15.48
CA ARG A 550 22.54 2.97 -15.69
C ARG A 550 23.47 3.67 -16.70
N GLU A 551 22.94 4.09 -17.84
CA GLU A 551 23.74 4.70 -18.92
C GLU A 551 24.25 6.11 -18.56
N LEU A 552 23.49 6.86 -17.75
CA LEU A 552 23.94 8.15 -17.18
C LEU A 552 25.14 7.97 -16.25
N LEU A 553 25.04 7.03 -15.30
CA LEU A 553 26.07 6.80 -14.27
C LEU A 553 27.40 6.32 -14.87
N ARG A 554 27.35 5.47 -15.92
CA ARG A 554 28.55 4.98 -16.62
C ARG A 554 29.44 6.10 -17.17
N ARG A 555 28.86 7.12 -17.84
CA ARG A 555 29.66 8.09 -18.61
C ARG A 555 30.35 9.16 -17.74
N GLN A 556 29.81 9.48 -16.56
CA GLN A 556 30.49 10.41 -15.63
C GLN A 556 31.86 9.89 -15.17
N ALA A 557 31.99 8.60 -14.88
CA ALA A 557 33.26 7.99 -14.45
C ALA A 557 34.37 8.08 -15.51
N ILE A 558 34.01 8.05 -16.79
CA ILE A 558 34.94 8.13 -17.94
C ILE A 558 35.45 9.57 -18.12
N LEU A 559 34.57 10.57 -18.01
CA LEU A 559 34.95 11.99 -18.13
C LEU A 559 35.87 12.44 -16.99
N VAL A 560 35.61 12.02 -15.74
CA VAL A 560 36.46 12.37 -14.59
C VAL A 560 37.87 11.78 -14.72
N THR A 561 38.01 10.55 -15.23
CA THR A 561 39.34 9.91 -15.36
C THR A 561 40.19 10.51 -16.49
N THR A 562 39.60 10.97 -17.60
CA THR A 562 40.35 11.59 -18.71
C THR A 562 40.98 12.94 -18.37
N VAL A 563 40.37 13.73 -17.47
CA VAL A 563 40.93 15.02 -17.02
C VAL A 563 42.10 14.82 -16.04
N SER A 564 42.17 13.69 -15.35
CA SER A 564 43.21 13.42 -14.34
C SER A 564 44.53 12.89 -14.92
N SER A 565 44.62 12.58 -16.22
CA SER A 565 45.80 11.95 -16.84
C SER A 565 46.66 12.88 -17.69
N THR A 566 46.49 14.20 -17.58
CA THR A 566 47.27 15.22 -18.32
C THR A 566 48.10 16.13 -17.41
N ALA A 567 48.48 15.63 -16.23
CA ALA A 567 49.45 16.25 -15.33
C ALA A 567 50.41 15.16 -14.81
N GLY A 568 51.72 15.39 -14.93
CA GLY A 568 52.75 14.44 -14.46
C GLY A 568 53.44 13.61 -15.54
N SER A 569 54.14 14.24 -16.48
CA SER A 569 55.21 13.56 -17.25
C SER A 569 56.27 14.54 -17.77
N GLU A 570 56.91 15.26 -16.86
CA GLU A 570 58.25 15.78 -17.13
C GLU A 570 59.27 14.70 -16.76
N LYS A 571 60.22 14.44 -17.66
CA LYS A 571 61.46 13.71 -17.37
C LYS A 571 62.63 14.50 -17.92
N THR A 572 63.62 14.71 -17.06
CA THR A 572 64.90 15.35 -17.38
C THR A 572 65.64 14.61 -18.48
N SER A 573 66.26 15.36 -19.38
CA SER A 573 67.31 14.87 -20.29
C SER A 573 68.31 16.00 -20.58
N THR A 574 69.54 15.64 -20.89
CA THR A 574 70.71 16.54 -20.86
C THR A 574 71.15 17.04 -22.23
N VAL A 575 71.44 18.34 -22.29
CA VAL A 575 72.13 19.12 -23.36
C VAL A 575 73.65 18.82 -23.23
N PRO A 576 74.52 18.76 -24.29
CA PRO A 576 74.65 19.78 -25.36
C PRO A 576 75.11 19.37 -26.81
N LYS A 577 74.93 20.31 -27.78
CA LYS A 577 75.69 20.50 -29.07
C LYS A 577 75.54 19.38 -30.14
N GLN A 578 75.72 19.54 -31.47
CA GLN A 578 75.92 20.62 -32.49
C GLN A 578 75.59 19.97 -33.90
N ASP A 579 75.42 20.59 -35.08
CA ASP A 579 75.55 21.99 -35.57
C ASP A 579 74.80 22.32 -36.91
N VAL A 580 74.96 23.59 -37.34
CA VAL A 580 74.98 24.30 -38.67
C VAL A 580 75.43 23.46 -39.93
N PRO A 581 75.15 23.79 -41.25
CA PRO A 581 74.65 25.05 -41.92
C PRO A 581 73.60 24.98 -43.10
N PHE A 582 73.10 26.18 -43.50
CA PHE A 582 72.82 26.77 -44.85
C PHE A 582 71.80 26.25 -45.91
N THR A 583 70.88 27.18 -46.27
CA THR A 583 70.37 27.65 -47.60
C THR A 583 70.01 26.74 -48.78
N ALA A 584 68.84 27.04 -49.36
CA ALA A 584 68.69 27.46 -50.77
C ALA A 584 67.59 28.56 -50.87
N LEU A 585 67.55 29.34 -51.96
CA LEU A 585 66.63 30.48 -52.17
C LEU A 585 65.59 30.21 -53.28
N ASP A 586 64.71 31.20 -53.49
CA ASP A 586 63.94 31.49 -54.71
C ASP A 586 62.75 30.58 -55.09
N GLN A 587 61.69 31.07 -55.78
CA GLN A 587 61.50 32.40 -56.40
C GLN A 587 60.03 32.91 -56.34
N LEU A 588 59.86 34.21 -56.56
CA LEU A 588 58.61 34.98 -56.75
C LEU A 588 58.02 34.75 -58.18
N PRO A 589 56.86 35.31 -58.67
CA PRO A 589 56.26 36.62 -58.30
C PRO A 589 54.67 36.68 -58.31
N VAL A 590 53.96 37.64 -57.65
CA VAL A 590 53.50 39.02 -58.07
C VAL A 590 52.33 39.01 -59.09
N GLU A 591 51.36 39.95 -59.13
CA GLU A 591 50.96 41.11 -58.27
C GLU A 591 49.60 40.77 -57.56
N GLU A 592 48.55 41.57 -57.26
CA GLU A 592 48.14 43.00 -57.38
C GLU A 592 47.65 43.54 -56.01
N THR A 593 47.56 44.88 -55.85
CA THR A 593 46.86 45.57 -54.73
C THR A 593 46.17 46.85 -55.24
N PRO A 594 45.17 47.43 -54.53
CA PRO A 594 45.54 48.42 -53.51
C PRO A 594 44.59 48.63 -52.29
N ARG A 595 45.23 48.86 -51.14
CA ARG A 595 44.95 49.90 -50.11
C ARG A 595 43.49 50.27 -49.71
N SER A 596 43.20 50.12 -48.41
CA SER A 596 42.89 51.29 -47.55
C SER A 596 43.02 50.96 -46.05
N ALA A 597 43.91 51.66 -45.32
CA ALA A 597 43.96 51.69 -43.84
C ALA A 597 44.72 52.95 -43.36
N PRO A 598 44.15 53.69 -42.40
CA PRO A 598 44.84 54.01 -41.13
C PRO A 598 43.87 53.95 -39.91
N SER A 599 44.26 53.95 -38.63
CA SER A 599 45.58 53.90 -37.97
C SER A 599 45.45 53.34 -36.53
N SER A 600 46.55 52.89 -35.92
CA SER A 600 46.70 52.36 -34.54
C SER A 600 47.21 53.45 -33.56
N PRO A 601 47.81 53.21 -32.36
CA PRO A 601 47.94 52.03 -31.44
C PRO A 601 47.46 52.42 -29.99
N PRO A 602 47.94 51.94 -28.80
CA PRO A 602 48.91 50.88 -28.45
C PRO A 602 48.54 49.90 -27.28
N LEU A 603 49.54 49.06 -26.99
CA LEU A 603 49.71 47.97 -26.02
C LEU A 603 49.06 48.04 -24.62
N ALA A 604 48.66 46.85 -24.12
CA ALA A 604 49.00 46.37 -22.77
C ALA A 604 49.05 44.83 -22.72
N HIS A 605 49.95 44.23 -21.93
CA HIS A 605 50.02 42.77 -21.74
C HIS A 605 48.96 42.25 -20.76
N GLY A 606 48.35 41.09 -21.06
CA GLY A 606 47.42 40.41 -20.15
C GLY A 606 47.37 38.89 -20.38
N LEU A 607 47.96 38.11 -19.46
CA LEU A 607 47.96 36.64 -19.49
C LEU A 607 46.58 36.05 -19.11
N HIS A 608 45.67 35.95 -20.07
CA HIS A 608 44.40 35.24 -19.86
C HIS A 608 44.44 33.77 -20.32
N THR A 609 44.50 32.87 -19.34
CA THR A 609 44.41 31.43 -19.52
C THR A 609 43.04 31.02 -20.10
N LYS A 610 43.02 30.58 -21.36
CA LYS A 610 41.81 30.02 -22.00
C LYS A 610 41.38 28.73 -21.29
N SER A 611 40.39 28.83 -20.41
CA SER A 611 39.85 27.68 -19.68
C SER A 611 39.06 26.75 -20.60
N TYR A 612 39.61 25.58 -20.90
CA TYR A 612 39.06 24.52 -21.78
C TYR A 612 37.80 23.79 -21.24
N LEU A 613 36.90 24.50 -20.53
CA LEU A 613 35.73 23.89 -19.88
C LEU A 613 34.50 24.82 -19.90
N GLY A 614 34.23 25.41 -21.06
CA GLY A 614 33.13 26.35 -21.26
C GLY A 614 32.52 26.29 -22.66
N GLN A 615 31.91 25.16 -23.04
CA GLN A 615 30.85 25.05 -24.06
C GLN A 615 30.31 23.60 -24.16
N ILE A 616 29.18 23.32 -23.49
CA ILE A 616 28.21 22.33 -24.00
C ILE A 616 27.08 23.16 -24.61
N GLY A 617 27.31 23.68 -25.83
CA GLY A 617 26.25 24.30 -26.62
C GLY A 617 25.27 23.24 -27.14
N ARG A 618 24.04 23.65 -27.50
CA ARG A 618 23.06 22.82 -28.23
C ARG A 618 23.48 22.58 -29.70
N SER A 619 24.73 22.17 -29.92
CA SER A 619 25.39 21.97 -31.22
C SER A 619 25.39 20.49 -31.61
N SER A 620 24.25 19.97 -32.05
CA SER A 620 24.14 18.62 -32.59
C SER A 620 24.76 18.53 -33.99
N SER A 621 26.01 18.11 -34.09
CA SER A 621 26.70 17.89 -35.38
C SER A 621 26.40 16.54 -36.03
N ARG A 622 25.40 15.79 -35.54
CA ARG A 622 24.98 14.48 -36.11
C ARG A 622 23.52 14.05 -35.89
N ALA A 623 22.63 14.95 -35.48
CA ALA A 623 21.23 14.61 -35.24
C ALA A 623 20.47 14.26 -36.52
N LEU A 624 19.66 13.19 -36.46
CA LEU A 624 18.77 12.77 -37.55
C LEU A 624 17.56 13.71 -37.73
N ILE A 625 17.31 14.58 -36.75
CA ILE A 625 16.28 15.63 -36.75
C ILE A 625 16.99 16.97 -36.47
N PRO A 626 16.76 18.03 -37.25
CA PRO A 626 17.32 19.36 -36.99
C PRO A 626 17.02 19.84 -35.57
N ALA A 627 18.04 20.34 -34.85
CA ALA A 627 17.91 20.75 -33.45
C ALA A 627 16.76 21.74 -33.16
N ARG A 628 16.38 22.58 -34.15
CA ARG A 628 15.22 23.48 -34.05
C ARG A 628 13.89 22.72 -34.00
N GLN A 629 13.73 21.65 -34.77
CA GLN A 629 12.51 20.82 -34.76
C GLN A 629 12.39 20.02 -33.46
N ALA A 630 13.48 19.40 -32.98
CA ALA A 630 13.50 18.71 -31.70
C ALA A 630 13.07 19.64 -30.54
N GLN A 631 13.63 20.86 -30.48
CA GLN A 631 13.29 21.86 -29.46
C GLN A 631 11.87 22.44 -29.61
N PHE A 632 11.31 22.43 -30.83
CA PHE A 632 9.92 22.81 -31.07
C PHE A 632 8.96 21.75 -30.53
N VAL A 633 9.21 20.47 -30.84
CA VAL A 633 8.46 19.31 -30.31
C VAL A 633 8.55 19.23 -28.79
N GLU A 634 9.75 19.38 -28.22
CA GLU A 634 10.03 19.48 -26.78
C GLU A 634 9.13 20.52 -26.08
N ARG A 635 9.06 21.73 -26.63
CA ARG A 635 8.25 22.83 -26.09
C ARG A 635 6.74 22.63 -26.31
N TRP A 636 6.35 21.98 -27.41
CA TRP A 636 4.95 21.65 -27.69
C TRP A 636 4.41 20.62 -26.69
N PHE A 637 5.10 19.50 -26.51
CA PHE A 637 4.68 18.48 -25.55
C PHE A 637 4.74 18.98 -24.11
N SER A 638 5.76 19.76 -23.73
CA SER A 638 5.80 20.37 -22.39
C SER A 638 4.63 21.34 -22.14
N ARG A 639 4.18 22.08 -23.15
CA ARG A 639 2.96 22.92 -23.06
C ARG A 639 1.69 22.08 -23.02
N LEU A 640 1.61 21.01 -23.82
CA LEU A 640 0.48 20.09 -23.86
C LEU A 640 0.28 19.37 -22.52
N PHE A 641 1.35 18.89 -21.89
CA PHE A 641 1.29 18.26 -20.56
C PHE A 641 0.83 19.26 -19.49
N VAL A 642 1.33 20.51 -19.51
CA VAL A 642 0.86 21.57 -18.60
C VAL A 642 -0.62 21.89 -18.84
N ALA A 643 -1.05 22.04 -20.10
CA ALA A 643 -2.44 22.30 -20.44
C ALA A 643 -3.37 21.14 -20.02
N TRP A 644 -2.93 19.89 -20.19
CA TRP A 644 -3.67 18.70 -19.75
C TRP A 644 -3.76 18.60 -18.22
N GLY A 645 -2.66 18.87 -17.51
CA GLY A 645 -2.64 18.94 -16.05
C GLY A 645 -3.57 20.03 -15.50
N ILE A 646 -3.54 21.23 -16.08
CA ILE A 646 -4.46 22.32 -15.72
C ILE A 646 -5.92 21.92 -16.04
N ALA A 647 -6.18 21.34 -17.22
CA ALA A 647 -7.53 20.91 -17.59
C ALA A 647 -8.08 19.85 -16.64
N LEU A 648 -7.29 18.83 -16.26
CA LEU A 648 -7.70 17.83 -15.29
C LEU A 648 -7.84 18.38 -13.87
N ALA A 649 -6.98 19.31 -13.44
CA ALA A 649 -7.15 20.00 -12.17
C ALA A 649 -8.45 20.81 -12.13
N VAL A 650 -8.76 21.55 -13.19
CA VAL A 650 -10.01 22.31 -13.31
C VAL A 650 -11.22 21.37 -13.33
N VAL A 651 -11.18 20.29 -14.12
CA VAL A 651 -12.26 19.28 -14.15
C VAL A 651 -12.48 18.65 -12.76
N TYR A 652 -11.42 18.27 -12.06
CA TYR A 652 -11.50 17.71 -10.71
C TYR A 652 -12.08 18.71 -9.68
N ILE A 653 -11.60 19.96 -9.71
CA ILE A 653 -12.10 21.04 -8.82
C ILE A 653 -13.57 21.34 -9.13
N LEU A 654 -13.97 21.40 -10.40
CA LEU A 654 -15.37 21.62 -10.80
C LEU A 654 -16.26 20.45 -10.36
N ALA A 655 -15.82 19.20 -10.48
CA ALA A 655 -16.58 18.04 -10.02
C ALA A 655 -16.75 17.99 -8.49
N LEU A 656 -15.81 18.57 -7.74
CA LEU A 656 -15.90 18.68 -6.28
C LEU A 656 -16.75 19.89 -5.84
N ALA A 657 -16.63 21.03 -6.52
CA ALA A 657 -17.31 22.28 -6.18
C ALA A 657 -18.73 22.41 -6.74
N LEU A 658 -19.03 21.75 -7.87
CA LEU A 658 -20.32 21.75 -8.55
C LEU A 658 -21.03 20.39 -8.44
N ARG A 659 -20.84 19.68 -7.33
CA ARG A 659 -21.63 18.47 -7.04
C ARG A 659 -23.07 18.90 -6.72
N GLY A 660 -24.03 18.40 -7.50
CA GLY A 660 -25.45 18.58 -7.21
C GLY A 660 -25.90 17.82 -5.95
N PRO A 661 -27.04 18.19 -5.35
CA PRO A 661 -27.61 17.45 -4.21
C PRO A 661 -27.88 16.00 -4.60
N CYS A 662 -27.68 15.08 -3.65
CA CYS A 662 -27.99 13.67 -3.82
C CYS A 662 -29.46 13.39 -3.48
N GLU A 663 -30.08 12.45 -4.20
CA GLU A 663 -31.39 11.92 -3.85
C GLU A 663 -31.35 11.32 -2.43
N PRO A 664 -32.32 11.61 -1.54
CA PRO A 664 -32.30 11.15 -0.15
C PRO A 664 -32.18 9.63 0.01
N GLY A 665 -31.44 9.17 1.01
CA GLY A 665 -31.14 7.73 1.17
C GLY A 665 -30.05 7.21 0.22
N CYS A 666 -29.34 8.08 -0.50
CA CYS A 666 -28.06 7.72 -1.10
C CYS A 666 -27.01 7.49 0.02
N GLU A 667 -26.74 6.23 0.34
CA GLU A 667 -25.78 5.84 1.38
C GLU A 667 -24.32 5.95 0.90
N LEU A 668 -24.08 5.76 -0.41
CA LEU A 668 -22.74 5.54 -0.95
C LEU A 668 -22.47 6.37 -2.22
N VAL A 669 -21.96 7.59 -2.03
CA VAL A 669 -21.73 8.59 -3.10
C VAL A 669 -20.40 8.34 -3.84
N LEU A 670 -20.42 8.35 -5.18
CA LEU A 670 -19.25 8.24 -6.06
C LEU A 670 -18.64 9.61 -6.38
N THR A 671 -17.30 9.70 -6.45
CA THR A 671 -16.57 10.95 -6.79
C THR A 671 -16.07 10.97 -8.24
N THR A 672 -17.00 10.89 -9.20
CA THR A 672 -16.71 10.96 -10.63
C THR A 672 -16.19 12.34 -11.06
N TRP A 673 -15.10 12.37 -11.84
CA TRP A 673 -14.48 13.64 -12.25
C TRP A 673 -15.20 14.33 -13.42
N PHE A 674 -15.89 13.57 -14.27
CA PHE A 674 -16.47 14.07 -15.52
C PHE A 674 -18.00 14.28 -15.39
N THR A 675 -18.42 14.80 -14.24
CA THR A 675 -19.82 15.04 -13.87
C THR A 675 -19.93 16.34 -13.08
N ALA A 676 -20.47 17.39 -13.70
CA ALA A 676 -20.96 18.58 -13.00
C ALA A 676 -22.46 18.43 -12.76
N ASN A 677 -22.96 18.96 -11.65
CA ASN A 677 -24.36 19.02 -11.23
C ASN A 677 -25.10 17.68 -11.03
N GLU A 678 -24.54 16.53 -11.39
CA GLU A 678 -25.05 15.20 -11.04
C GLU A 678 -24.48 14.69 -9.71
N CYS A 679 -25.32 14.08 -8.86
CA CYS A 679 -24.84 13.15 -7.83
C CYS A 679 -24.97 11.70 -8.31
N ARG A 680 -23.88 10.92 -8.25
CA ARG A 680 -23.87 9.49 -8.56
C ARG A 680 -23.81 8.66 -7.29
N CYS A 681 -24.74 7.71 -7.18
CA CYS A 681 -24.86 6.84 -6.02
C CYS A 681 -24.67 5.36 -6.39
N ALA A 682 -23.95 4.62 -5.54
CA ALA A 682 -23.72 3.18 -5.69
C ALA A 682 -24.68 2.32 -4.85
N VAL A 683 -25.18 2.85 -3.74
CA VAL A 683 -26.18 2.20 -2.86
C VAL A 683 -27.27 3.21 -2.53
N VAL A 684 -28.51 2.91 -2.89
CA VAL A 684 -29.68 3.77 -2.62
C VAL A 684 -30.68 3.00 -1.77
N HIS A 685 -30.99 3.56 -0.60
CA HIS A 685 -32.02 3.13 0.31
C HIS A 685 -33.28 3.97 0.13
N VAL A 686 -34.34 3.37 -0.42
CA VAL A 686 -35.67 3.96 -0.51
C VAL A 686 -36.50 3.42 0.65
N ASN A 687 -36.52 4.17 1.76
CA ASN A 687 -37.48 3.94 2.83
C ASN A 687 -38.79 4.67 2.51
N CYS A 688 -39.82 3.91 2.14
CA CYS A 688 -41.13 4.45 1.78
C CYS A 688 -41.79 5.17 2.97
N HIS A 689 -41.69 4.62 4.18
CA HIS A 689 -42.27 5.19 5.39
C HIS A 689 -41.67 6.57 5.74
N THR A 690 -40.34 6.71 5.74
CA THR A 690 -39.69 8.01 6.01
C THR A 690 -39.91 9.02 4.89
N ARG A 691 -40.19 8.56 3.66
CA ARG A 691 -40.55 9.39 2.49
C ARG A 691 -42.05 9.72 2.41
N GLN A 692 -42.89 9.16 3.28
CA GLN A 692 -44.35 9.31 3.28
C GLN A 692 -45.02 8.89 1.95
N ILE A 693 -44.50 7.82 1.33
CA ILE A 693 -45.04 7.20 0.11
C ILE A 693 -45.48 5.76 0.36
N ASP A 694 -46.38 5.22 -0.47
CA ASP A 694 -46.84 3.84 -0.36
C ASP A 694 -45.84 2.83 -0.97
N GLY A 695 -45.12 3.25 -2.01
CA GLY A 695 -44.24 2.40 -2.84
C GLY A 695 -44.85 2.00 -4.19
N ARG A 696 -45.82 2.76 -4.69
CA ARG A 696 -46.51 2.51 -5.96
C ARG A 696 -45.60 2.79 -7.15
N ALA A 697 -45.92 2.21 -8.31
CA ALA A 697 -45.05 2.17 -9.47
C ALA A 697 -44.64 3.57 -9.95
N HIS A 698 -45.59 4.51 -9.97
CA HIS A 698 -45.34 5.89 -10.39
C HIS A 698 -44.43 6.68 -9.42
N GLU A 699 -44.60 6.49 -8.11
CA GLU A 699 -43.76 7.11 -7.06
C GLU A 699 -42.30 6.63 -7.21
N LEU A 700 -42.13 5.32 -7.37
CA LEU A 700 -40.81 4.71 -7.55
C LEU A 700 -40.20 5.06 -8.92
N THR A 701 -40.98 5.16 -9.99
CA THR A 701 -40.50 5.66 -11.29
C THR A 701 -39.99 7.11 -11.20
N GLU A 702 -40.65 8.00 -10.44
CA GLU A 702 -40.15 9.36 -10.27
C GLU A 702 -38.82 9.39 -9.51
N ILE A 703 -38.69 8.62 -8.41
CA ILE A 703 -37.43 8.47 -7.68
C ILE A 703 -36.34 7.91 -8.60
N PHE A 704 -36.64 6.84 -9.35
CA PHE A 704 -35.68 6.22 -10.28
C PHE A 704 -35.29 7.15 -11.44
N ALA A 705 -36.12 8.11 -11.82
CA ALA A 705 -35.80 9.10 -12.85
C ALA A 705 -34.76 10.13 -12.38
N ARG A 706 -34.66 10.36 -11.06
CA ARG A 706 -33.63 11.21 -10.43
C ARG A 706 -32.31 10.45 -10.19
N LEU A 707 -32.34 9.11 -10.20
CA LEU A 707 -31.14 8.28 -10.02
C LEU A 707 -30.33 8.11 -11.29
N THR A 708 -29.01 8.10 -11.16
CA THR A 708 -28.08 7.96 -12.28
C THR A 708 -28.02 6.52 -12.79
N ARG A 709 -28.46 6.30 -14.04
CA ARG A 709 -28.59 4.98 -14.69
C ARG A 709 -27.30 4.13 -14.76
N THR A 710 -26.13 4.72 -14.52
CA THR A 710 -24.84 4.01 -14.48
C THR A 710 -24.16 4.22 -13.13
N GLY A 711 -23.72 3.13 -12.49
CA GLY A 711 -23.00 3.17 -11.22
C GLY A 711 -23.81 2.72 -10.00
N LEU A 712 -25.15 2.71 -10.09
CA LEU A 712 -25.98 2.08 -9.06
C LEU A 712 -25.73 0.56 -9.05
N THR A 713 -25.27 0.05 -7.92
CA THR A 713 -25.03 -1.39 -7.70
C THR A 713 -26.04 -2.01 -6.76
N THR A 714 -26.52 -1.28 -5.75
CA THR A 714 -27.47 -1.82 -4.77
C THR A 714 -28.68 -0.91 -4.67
N LEU A 715 -29.87 -1.51 -4.76
CA LEU A 715 -31.15 -0.84 -4.53
C LEU A 715 -31.87 -1.54 -3.38
N ILE A 716 -32.13 -0.80 -2.30
CA ILE A 716 -32.76 -1.29 -1.08
C ILE A 716 -34.13 -0.60 -0.93
N LEU A 717 -35.22 -1.33 -1.09
CA LEU A 717 -36.60 -0.84 -0.94
C LEU A 717 -37.17 -1.31 0.39
N THR A 718 -37.63 -0.39 1.25
CA THR A 718 -38.01 -0.75 2.63
C THR A 718 -39.26 -0.04 3.13
N HIS A 719 -40.01 -0.71 4.02
CA HIS A 719 -41.21 -0.16 4.69
C HIS A 719 -42.29 0.37 3.73
N CYS A 720 -42.44 -0.26 2.56
CA CYS A 720 -43.43 0.12 1.54
C CYS A 720 -44.75 -0.61 1.77
N ALA A 721 -45.83 0.16 1.95
CA ALA A 721 -47.16 -0.36 2.32
C ALA A 721 -47.92 -1.00 1.15
N ALA A 722 -47.64 -0.56 -0.09
CA ALA A 722 -48.18 -1.11 -1.32
C ALA A 722 -47.11 -1.03 -2.43
N LEU A 723 -46.15 -1.96 -2.39
CA LEU A 723 -45.00 -2.00 -3.28
C LEU A 723 -45.37 -2.58 -4.65
N GLU A 724 -45.33 -1.74 -5.68
CA GLU A 724 -45.48 -2.12 -7.08
C GLU A 724 -44.12 -1.92 -7.77
N VAL A 725 -43.41 -3.00 -8.14
CA VAL A 725 -42.07 -2.88 -8.73
C VAL A 725 -42.19 -2.39 -10.19
N PRO A 726 -41.71 -1.17 -10.54
CA PRO A 726 -41.98 -0.59 -11.86
C PRO A 726 -40.95 -1.02 -12.91
N ALA A 727 -41.36 -1.10 -14.18
CA ALA A 727 -40.49 -1.38 -15.32
C ALA A 727 -39.26 -0.44 -15.44
N SER A 728 -39.31 0.76 -14.84
CA SER A 728 -38.16 1.67 -14.74
C SER A 728 -36.96 1.08 -13.98
N ILE A 729 -37.13 -0.04 -13.24
CA ILE A 729 -36.01 -0.77 -12.63
C ILE A 729 -34.98 -1.26 -13.68
N HIS A 730 -35.43 -1.56 -14.91
CA HIS A 730 -34.56 -1.97 -16.03
C HIS A 730 -33.60 -0.89 -16.51
N TRP A 731 -33.75 0.36 -16.06
CA TRP A 731 -32.80 1.44 -16.36
C TRP A 731 -31.41 1.18 -15.73
N PHE A 732 -31.35 0.41 -14.64
CA PHE A 732 -30.13 0.14 -13.88
C PHE A 732 -29.47 -1.18 -14.32
N ARG A 733 -28.96 -1.21 -15.56
CA ARG A 733 -28.40 -2.43 -16.17
C ARG A 733 -27.12 -2.96 -15.50
N ASP A 734 -26.48 -2.13 -14.66
CA ASP A 734 -25.33 -2.46 -13.81
C ASP A 734 -25.73 -2.90 -12.39
N LEU A 735 -27.03 -2.92 -12.05
CA LEU A 735 -27.53 -3.33 -10.75
C LEU A 735 -27.02 -4.73 -10.40
N PHE A 736 -26.52 -4.85 -9.18
CA PHE A 736 -25.86 -6.02 -8.63
C PHE A 736 -26.70 -6.69 -7.54
N ALA A 737 -27.36 -5.88 -6.70
CA ALA A 737 -28.16 -6.32 -5.58
C ALA A 737 -29.52 -5.61 -5.59
N LEU A 738 -30.60 -6.39 -5.41
CA LEU A 738 -31.94 -5.89 -5.14
C LEU A 738 -32.44 -6.46 -3.81
N ASP A 739 -32.74 -5.56 -2.88
CA ASP A 739 -33.12 -5.89 -1.52
C ASP A 739 -34.48 -5.27 -1.21
N ILE A 740 -35.48 -6.11 -0.91
CA ILE A 740 -36.82 -5.68 -0.52
C ILE A 740 -37.05 -6.12 0.93
N TYR A 741 -37.21 -5.18 1.86
CA TYR A 741 -37.33 -5.46 3.29
C TYR A 741 -38.58 -4.86 3.92
N ASN A 742 -39.38 -5.68 4.61
CA ASN A 742 -40.56 -5.27 5.36
C ASN A 742 -41.55 -4.47 4.49
N ALA A 743 -41.99 -5.08 3.40
CA ALA A 743 -42.82 -4.46 2.38
C ALA A 743 -43.93 -5.40 1.88
N SER A 744 -45.11 -4.85 1.61
CA SER A 744 -46.22 -5.59 1.01
C SER A 744 -46.14 -5.45 -0.51
N ILE A 745 -45.64 -6.47 -1.20
CA ILE A 745 -45.59 -6.53 -2.66
C ILE A 745 -47.03 -6.71 -3.17
N VAL A 746 -47.46 -5.77 -4.01
CA VAL A 746 -48.74 -5.78 -4.73
C VAL A 746 -48.54 -6.30 -6.15
N SER A 747 -47.45 -5.90 -6.81
CA SER A 747 -47.04 -6.39 -8.12
C SER A 747 -45.51 -6.50 -8.22
N PHE A 748 -45.04 -7.60 -8.82
CA PHE A 748 -43.64 -7.79 -9.22
C PHE A 748 -43.62 -8.76 -10.41
N ASP A 749 -44.15 -8.24 -11.52
CA ASP A 749 -44.69 -9.03 -12.62
C ASP A 749 -43.75 -8.96 -13.85
N GLU A 750 -44.16 -9.54 -14.99
CA GLU A 750 -43.36 -9.59 -16.23
C GLU A 750 -42.85 -8.21 -16.70
N GLN A 751 -43.56 -7.11 -16.38
CA GLN A 751 -43.11 -5.75 -16.68
C GLN A 751 -41.79 -5.36 -15.99
N ALA A 752 -41.43 -6.03 -14.90
CA ALA A 752 -40.21 -5.82 -14.12
C ALA A 752 -39.28 -7.06 -14.15
N GLU A 753 -39.39 -7.91 -15.19
CA GLU A 753 -38.66 -9.18 -15.34
C GLU A 753 -37.15 -9.06 -15.05
N ILE A 754 -36.63 -9.98 -14.24
CA ILE A 754 -35.21 -10.12 -13.93
C ILE A 754 -34.56 -11.04 -14.97
N SER A 755 -34.23 -10.49 -16.14
CA SER A 755 -33.59 -11.24 -17.24
C SER A 755 -32.25 -10.68 -17.71
N ARG A 756 -31.46 -11.56 -18.36
CA ARG A 756 -30.13 -11.29 -18.95
C ARG A 756 -30.15 -10.13 -19.95
N ALA A 757 -31.27 -9.91 -20.63
CA ALA A 757 -31.45 -8.77 -21.54
C ALA A 757 -31.37 -7.43 -20.78
N HIS A 758 -31.94 -7.35 -19.59
CA HIS A 758 -31.98 -6.14 -18.78
C HIS A 758 -30.71 -5.97 -17.95
N TYR A 759 -30.37 -6.97 -17.12
CA TYR A 759 -29.29 -6.90 -16.15
C TYR A 759 -28.03 -7.65 -16.60
N ARG A 760 -26.88 -6.96 -16.56
CA ARG A 760 -25.58 -7.53 -16.93
C ARG A 760 -24.83 -8.20 -15.78
N ARG A 761 -25.20 -7.86 -14.54
CA ARG A 761 -24.35 -8.02 -13.36
C ARG A 761 -25.07 -8.45 -12.08
N MET A 762 -26.40 -8.56 -12.09
CA MET A 762 -27.16 -8.92 -10.89
C MET A 762 -26.62 -10.22 -10.28
N GLY A 763 -26.25 -10.18 -9.01
CA GLY A 763 -25.63 -11.25 -8.23
C GLY A 763 -26.58 -11.90 -7.24
N TRP A 764 -27.36 -11.09 -6.51
CA TRP A 764 -28.39 -11.57 -5.58
C TRP A 764 -29.68 -10.74 -5.60
N LEU A 765 -30.75 -11.37 -5.11
CA LEU A 765 -32.06 -10.76 -4.87
C LEU A 765 -32.67 -11.33 -3.58
N TYR A 766 -33.04 -10.47 -2.63
CA TYR A 766 -33.69 -10.89 -1.38
C TYR A 766 -35.05 -10.21 -1.16
N LEU A 767 -36.06 -11.01 -0.82
CA LEU A 767 -37.42 -10.60 -0.45
C LEU A 767 -37.67 -10.93 1.04
N THR A 768 -37.34 -10.01 1.92
CA THR A 768 -37.33 -10.21 3.38
C THR A 768 -38.52 -9.54 4.06
N ARG A 769 -39.24 -10.25 4.94
CA ARG A 769 -40.48 -9.78 5.60
C ARG A 769 -41.49 -9.27 4.56
N THR A 770 -41.90 -10.15 3.65
CA THR A 770 -42.82 -9.83 2.55
C THR A 770 -44.08 -10.70 2.59
N ASN A 771 -45.16 -10.20 2.00
CA ASN A 771 -46.46 -10.88 1.92
C ASN A 771 -46.53 -11.99 0.85
N VAL A 772 -45.45 -12.28 0.12
CA VAL A 772 -45.48 -13.19 -1.04
C VAL A 772 -45.92 -14.61 -0.65
N THR A 773 -46.84 -15.18 -1.44
CA THR A 773 -47.40 -16.54 -1.28
C THR A 773 -46.86 -17.54 -2.29
N ALA A 774 -46.30 -17.05 -3.40
CA ALA A 774 -45.69 -17.78 -4.51
C ALA A 774 -44.46 -17.00 -5.02
N ILE A 775 -43.65 -17.62 -5.90
CA ILE A 775 -42.54 -16.92 -6.56
C ILE A 775 -43.08 -15.83 -7.51
N PRO A 776 -42.62 -14.56 -7.43
CA PRO A 776 -43.10 -13.49 -8.31
C PRO A 776 -42.85 -13.79 -9.80
N PRO A 777 -43.80 -13.45 -10.72
CA PRO A 777 -43.65 -13.72 -12.15
C PRO A 777 -42.38 -13.11 -12.77
N ALA A 778 -41.90 -11.97 -12.27
CA ALA A 778 -40.65 -11.36 -12.68
C ALA A 778 -39.41 -12.27 -12.55
N LEU A 779 -39.48 -13.33 -11.73
CA LEU A 779 -38.40 -14.30 -11.51
C LEU A 779 -38.62 -15.62 -12.28
N LEU A 780 -39.68 -15.72 -13.10
CA LEU A 780 -40.11 -16.94 -13.79
C LEU A 780 -40.02 -16.88 -15.32
N GLY A 781 -39.49 -15.79 -15.90
CA GLY A 781 -39.32 -15.65 -17.35
C GLY A 781 -38.45 -16.73 -18.00
N GLY A 782 -37.38 -17.16 -17.33
CA GLY A 782 -36.54 -18.31 -17.70
C GLY A 782 -35.21 -17.97 -18.36
N ASP A 783 -34.90 -16.69 -18.59
CA ASP A 783 -33.54 -16.24 -18.94
C ASP A 783 -32.95 -15.32 -17.85
N LEU A 784 -32.82 -15.85 -16.63
CA LEU A 784 -32.15 -15.14 -15.54
C LEU A 784 -30.71 -14.73 -15.94
N PRO A 785 -30.19 -13.60 -15.44
CA PRO A 785 -28.79 -13.22 -15.63
C PRO A 785 -27.85 -14.36 -15.19
N PRO A 786 -26.82 -14.76 -15.98
CA PRO A 786 -25.91 -15.83 -15.60
C PRO A 786 -25.03 -15.49 -14.38
N THR A 787 -25.01 -14.21 -13.98
CA THR A 787 -24.42 -13.69 -12.74
C THR A 787 -25.33 -13.85 -11.52
N LEU A 788 -26.65 -14.06 -11.69
CA LEU A 788 -27.60 -14.16 -10.59
C LEU A 788 -27.47 -15.53 -9.94
N ARG A 789 -26.80 -15.54 -8.79
CA ARG A 789 -26.32 -16.72 -8.08
C ARG A 789 -27.11 -16.98 -6.82
N GLU A 790 -27.69 -15.96 -6.21
CA GLU A 790 -28.43 -16.10 -4.95
C GLU A 790 -29.83 -15.52 -5.04
N ILE A 791 -30.82 -16.27 -4.57
CA ILE A 791 -32.19 -15.76 -4.39
C ILE A 791 -32.66 -16.16 -3.00
N GLY A 792 -33.28 -15.22 -2.28
CA GLY A 792 -33.82 -15.45 -0.95
C GLY A 792 -35.21 -14.89 -0.77
N ILE A 793 -36.11 -15.67 -0.16
CA ILE A 793 -37.42 -15.25 0.31
C ILE A 793 -37.49 -15.62 1.79
N ILE A 794 -37.46 -14.61 2.66
CA ILE A 794 -37.10 -14.77 4.08
C ILE A 794 -38.14 -14.07 4.95
N VAL A 795 -38.85 -14.81 5.81
CA VAL A 795 -40.07 -14.37 6.51
C VAL A 795 -41.16 -14.01 5.50
N SER A 796 -41.94 -15.00 5.08
CA SER A 796 -42.97 -14.83 4.04
C SER A 796 -44.18 -15.75 4.22
N GLN A 797 -45.16 -15.65 3.31
CA GLN A 797 -46.34 -16.51 3.27
C GLN A 797 -46.23 -17.63 2.21
N LEU A 798 -45.01 -17.85 1.67
CA LEU A 798 -44.72 -18.82 0.62
C LEU A 798 -45.00 -20.26 1.07
N ARG A 799 -45.86 -20.99 0.33
CA ARG A 799 -46.30 -22.35 0.69
C ARG A 799 -45.73 -23.46 -0.20
N GLU A 800 -45.43 -23.13 -1.45
CA GLU A 800 -44.98 -24.08 -2.47
C GLU A 800 -44.02 -23.39 -3.46
N LEU A 801 -43.30 -24.19 -4.24
CA LEU A 801 -42.42 -23.72 -5.33
C LEU A 801 -42.87 -24.35 -6.66
N PRO A 802 -42.77 -23.63 -7.80
CA PRO A 802 -43.06 -24.20 -9.12
C PRO A 802 -42.22 -25.45 -9.41
N SER A 803 -42.82 -26.49 -9.97
CA SER A 803 -42.14 -27.75 -10.29
C SER A 803 -41.04 -27.60 -11.36
N ASP A 804 -41.17 -26.60 -12.23
CA ASP A 804 -40.23 -26.23 -13.29
C ASP A 804 -39.14 -25.22 -12.85
N LEU A 805 -39.09 -24.83 -11.56
CA LEU A 805 -38.13 -23.83 -11.05
C LEU A 805 -36.67 -24.17 -11.42
N HIS A 806 -36.34 -25.46 -11.49
CA HIS A 806 -35.03 -25.96 -11.93
C HIS A 806 -34.66 -25.64 -13.38
N VAL A 807 -35.66 -25.49 -14.26
CA VAL A 807 -35.50 -24.99 -15.64
C VAL A 807 -35.41 -23.47 -15.67
N LYS A 808 -36.16 -22.78 -14.79
CA LYS A 808 -36.22 -21.32 -14.72
C LYS A 808 -34.98 -20.68 -14.09
N TRP A 809 -34.33 -21.35 -13.13
CA TRP A 809 -33.24 -20.81 -12.30
C TRP A 809 -31.86 -21.49 -12.51
N PRO A 810 -31.37 -21.71 -13.75
CA PRO A 810 -30.15 -22.50 -14.00
C PRO A 810 -28.85 -21.83 -13.52
N SER A 811 -28.87 -20.51 -13.31
CA SER A 811 -27.74 -19.73 -12.81
C SER A 811 -27.56 -19.80 -11.29
N VAL A 812 -28.64 -20.08 -10.54
CA VAL A 812 -28.69 -20.00 -9.08
C VAL A 812 -27.82 -21.10 -8.44
N ARG A 813 -27.13 -20.75 -7.36
CA ARG A 813 -26.24 -21.59 -6.55
C ARG A 813 -26.62 -21.57 -5.08
N THR A 814 -27.19 -20.46 -4.61
CA THR A 814 -27.59 -20.25 -3.23
C THR A 814 -29.10 -19.95 -3.16
N ALA A 815 -29.86 -20.67 -2.35
CA ALA A 815 -31.30 -20.47 -2.20
C ALA A 815 -31.73 -20.38 -0.72
N TYR A 816 -32.46 -19.31 -0.36
CA TYR A 816 -33.05 -19.14 0.98
C TYR A 816 -34.57 -19.15 0.90
N PHE A 817 -35.19 -20.05 1.66
CA PHE A 817 -36.63 -20.05 1.93
C PHE A 817 -36.83 -20.16 3.44
N GLU A 818 -36.38 -19.14 4.17
CA GLU A 818 -36.37 -19.11 5.64
C GLU A 818 -37.67 -18.52 6.19
N HIS A 819 -38.20 -19.02 7.31
CA HIS A 819 -39.44 -18.53 7.92
C HIS A 819 -40.62 -18.42 6.91
N ALA A 820 -40.74 -19.40 6.01
CA ALA A 820 -41.86 -19.53 5.09
C ALA A 820 -42.90 -20.54 5.64
N GLN A 821 -43.90 -20.88 4.83
CA GLN A 821 -44.99 -21.79 5.18
C GLN A 821 -44.86 -23.17 4.52
N LEU A 822 -43.65 -23.55 4.06
CA LEU A 822 -43.41 -24.83 3.38
C LEU A 822 -43.68 -26.01 4.32
N THR A 823 -44.60 -26.91 3.94
CA THR A 823 -44.93 -28.14 4.70
C THR A 823 -44.23 -29.39 4.16
N GLU A 824 -43.79 -29.36 2.91
CA GLU A 824 -43.12 -30.47 2.22
C GLU A 824 -41.82 -29.96 1.58
N PHE A 825 -40.87 -30.86 1.33
CA PHE A 825 -39.65 -30.51 0.60
C PHE A 825 -39.96 -30.28 -0.88
N PRO A 826 -39.65 -29.11 -1.47
CA PRO A 826 -39.99 -28.87 -2.87
C PRO A 826 -39.09 -29.64 -3.84
N ASP A 827 -39.68 -30.60 -4.54
CA ASP A 827 -39.06 -31.49 -5.53
C ASP A 827 -38.17 -30.76 -6.56
N ALA A 828 -38.53 -29.53 -6.92
CA ALA A 828 -37.78 -28.70 -7.86
C ALA A 828 -36.37 -28.34 -7.36
N LEU A 829 -36.17 -28.17 -6.04
CA LEU A 829 -34.85 -27.87 -5.47
C LEU A 829 -33.89 -29.06 -5.63
N GLY A 830 -34.39 -30.29 -5.50
CA GLY A 830 -33.56 -31.49 -5.71
C GLY A 830 -33.13 -31.72 -7.15
N ARG A 831 -33.89 -31.18 -8.11
CA ARG A 831 -33.58 -31.20 -9.55
C ARG A 831 -32.62 -30.08 -9.97
N MET A 832 -32.34 -29.11 -9.10
CA MET A 832 -31.35 -28.06 -9.35
C MET A 832 -29.94 -28.59 -9.05
N THR A 833 -29.40 -29.43 -9.94
CA THR A 833 -28.04 -30.00 -9.83
C THR A 833 -26.92 -28.97 -9.68
N GLY A 834 -27.20 -27.71 -10.03
CA GLY A 834 -26.31 -26.57 -9.80
C GLY A 834 -26.34 -25.99 -8.39
N LEU A 835 -27.30 -26.32 -7.51
CA LEU A 835 -27.33 -25.75 -6.15
C LEU A 835 -26.14 -26.22 -5.32
N GLU A 836 -25.55 -25.24 -4.64
CA GLU A 836 -24.39 -25.38 -3.75
C GLU A 836 -24.79 -25.09 -2.28
N SER A 837 -25.81 -24.26 -2.05
CA SER A 837 -26.24 -23.85 -0.71
C SER A 837 -27.75 -23.68 -0.63
N ILE A 838 -28.38 -24.29 0.38
CA ILE A 838 -29.83 -24.28 0.57
C ILE A 838 -30.14 -24.01 2.05
N SER A 839 -30.98 -23.02 2.33
CA SER A 839 -31.58 -22.78 3.66
C SER A 839 -33.09 -22.92 3.63
N LEU A 840 -33.60 -23.83 4.47
CA LEU A 840 -35.02 -24.05 4.74
C LEU A 840 -35.34 -23.76 6.23
N TYR A 841 -34.55 -22.90 6.88
CA TYR A 841 -34.66 -22.57 8.31
C TYR A 841 -36.09 -22.19 8.72
N ASN A 842 -36.60 -22.81 9.79
CA ASN A 842 -37.92 -22.52 10.40
C ASN A 842 -39.09 -22.58 9.39
N ASN A 843 -39.26 -23.76 8.78
CA ASN A 843 -40.44 -24.14 8.02
C ASN A 843 -41.18 -25.28 8.75
N ARG A 844 -42.11 -25.95 8.08
CA ARG A 844 -42.92 -27.05 8.62
C ARG A 844 -42.63 -28.39 7.94
N ILE A 845 -41.46 -28.52 7.31
CA ILE A 845 -41.08 -29.69 6.52
C ILE A 845 -40.87 -30.88 7.45
N ALA A 846 -41.72 -31.90 7.34
CA ALA A 846 -41.63 -33.09 8.19
C ALA A 846 -40.67 -34.18 7.66
N ARG A 847 -40.42 -34.20 6.35
CA ARG A 847 -39.57 -35.19 5.65
C ARG A 847 -38.89 -34.57 4.44
N ILE A 848 -37.70 -35.09 4.12
CA ILE A 848 -36.98 -34.82 2.87
C ILE A 848 -36.90 -36.17 2.13
N PRO A 849 -37.23 -36.26 0.82
CA PRO A 849 -37.11 -37.49 0.05
C PRO A 849 -35.70 -38.07 0.07
N ASP A 850 -35.56 -39.39 0.13
CA ASP A 850 -34.25 -40.07 0.25
C ASP A 850 -33.28 -39.81 -0.91
N ALA A 851 -33.80 -39.41 -2.07
CA ALA A 851 -33.02 -39.05 -3.25
C ALA A 851 -32.98 -37.53 -3.52
N ALA A 852 -33.46 -36.69 -2.60
CA ALA A 852 -33.62 -35.24 -2.80
C ALA A 852 -32.35 -34.50 -3.21
N PHE A 853 -31.16 -35.02 -2.86
CA PHE A 853 -29.88 -34.42 -3.23
C PHE A 853 -29.01 -35.37 -4.08
N ALA A 854 -29.57 -36.46 -4.64
CA ALA A 854 -28.81 -37.52 -5.28
C ALA A 854 -27.93 -37.05 -6.46
N ASP A 855 -28.40 -36.08 -7.23
CA ASP A 855 -27.69 -35.47 -8.38
C ASP A 855 -27.13 -34.07 -8.05
N SER A 856 -27.13 -33.67 -6.76
CA SER A 856 -26.68 -32.36 -6.29
C SER A 856 -25.24 -32.38 -5.75
N LYS A 857 -24.63 -31.19 -5.64
CA LYS A 857 -23.31 -30.98 -5.02
C LYS A 857 -23.40 -29.92 -3.91
N ILE A 858 -24.10 -30.28 -2.83
CA ILE A 858 -24.40 -29.38 -1.72
C ILE A 858 -23.15 -29.16 -0.86
N ASN A 859 -22.75 -27.89 -0.71
CA ASN A 859 -21.72 -27.42 0.20
C ASN A 859 -22.30 -27.06 1.58
N TYR A 860 -23.52 -26.51 1.60
CA TYR A 860 -24.16 -25.93 2.80
C TYR A 860 -25.65 -26.26 2.83
N LEU A 861 -26.13 -26.88 3.92
CA LEU A 861 -27.53 -27.25 4.10
C LEU A 861 -28.07 -26.80 5.46
N VAL A 862 -29.13 -25.99 5.47
CA VAL A 862 -29.80 -25.51 6.69
C VAL A 862 -31.21 -26.08 6.80
N LEU A 863 -31.46 -26.84 7.86
CA LEU A 863 -32.71 -27.54 8.13
C LEU A 863 -33.29 -27.19 9.52
N ASN A 864 -32.66 -26.28 10.26
CA ASN A 864 -33.00 -25.97 11.64
C ASN A 864 -34.48 -25.60 11.84
N HIS A 865 -35.03 -25.88 13.02
CA HIS A 865 -36.42 -25.57 13.40
C HIS A 865 -37.47 -26.13 12.42
N ASN A 866 -37.25 -27.34 11.89
CA ASN A 866 -38.24 -28.09 11.12
C ASN A 866 -38.55 -29.43 11.82
N PRO A 867 -39.78 -29.97 11.71
CA PRO A 867 -40.16 -31.25 12.32
C PRO A 867 -39.51 -32.51 11.67
N ILE A 868 -38.40 -32.37 10.95
CA ILE A 868 -37.67 -33.42 10.22
C ILE A 868 -37.24 -34.54 11.15
N SER A 869 -37.69 -35.78 10.89
CA SER A 869 -37.37 -36.96 11.70
C SER A 869 -36.07 -37.68 11.32
N ALA A 870 -35.57 -37.47 10.10
CA ALA A 870 -34.36 -38.11 9.58
C ALA A 870 -33.71 -37.26 8.47
N LEU A 871 -32.39 -37.37 8.31
CA LEU A 871 -31.68 -36.87 7.13
C LEU A 871 -31.93 -37.83 5.94
N PRO A 872 -31.97 -37.34 4.68
CA PRO A 872 -32.23 -38.20 3.52
C PRO A 872 -31.11 -39.22 3.31
N ALA A 873 -31.44 -40.41 2.84
CA ALA A 873 -30.46 -41.49 2.67
C ALA A 873 -29.33 -41.18 1.66
N ARG A 874 -29.56 -40.32 0.65
CA ARG A 874 -28.58 -39.96 -0.39
C ARG A 874 -28.37 -38.44 -0.53
N MET A 875 -27.12 -38.03 -0.36
CA MET A 875 -26.65 -36.63 -0.34
C MET A 875 -25.93 -36.17 -1.62
N GLY A 876 -25.75 -37.05 -2.62
CA GLY A 876 -25.08 -36.72 -3.89
C GLY A 876 -23.55 -36.66 -3.78
N ASP A 877 -22.92 -35.71 -4.49
CA ASP A 877 -21.48 -35.46 -4.38
C ASP A 877 -21.17 -34.61 -3.14
N THR A 878 -20.81 -35.27 -2.04
CA THR A 878 -20.44 -34.62 -0.78
C THR A 878 -18.96 -34.22 -0.71
N SER A 879 -18.18 -34.33 -1.79
CA SER A 879 -16.73 -34.06 -1.78
C SER A 879 -16.36 -32.65 -1.32
N GLU A 880 -17.31 -31.72 -1.40
CA GLU A 880 -17.16 -30.33 -0.99
C GLU A 880 -18.14 -29.89 0.11
N LEU A 881 -18.88 -30.83 0.71
CA LEU A 881 -19.84 -30.60 1.79
C LEU A 881 -19.11 -30.06 3.03
N PHE A 882 -19.38 -28.80 3.38
CA PHE A 882 -18.73 -28.12 4.49
C PHE A 882 -19.60 -28.07 5.75
N GLU A 883 -20.93 -27.90 5.62
CA GLU A 883 -21.80 -27.78 6.80
C GLU A 883 -23.24 -28.26 6.56
N VAL A 884 -23.76 -29.04 7.52
CA VAL A 884 -25.18 -29.40 7.63
C VAL A 884 -25.66 -29.02 9.04
N GLN A 885 -26.60 -28.07 9.12
CA GLN A 885 -27.26 -27.74 10.38
C GLN A 885 -28.68 -28.29 10.37
N PHE A 886 -29.03 -29.02 11.44
CA PHE A 886 -30.36 -29.58 11.69
C PHE A 886 -30.72 -29.45 13.17
N GLN A 887 -30.39 -28.30 13.75
CA GLN A 887 -30.65 -27.91 15.14
C GLN A 887 -32.16 -27.72 15.37
N PHE A 888 -32.68 -28.14 16.53
CA PHE A 888 -34.11 -28.10 16.85
C PHE A 888 -34.99 -28.82 15.81
N THR A 889 -34.63 -30.06 15.48
CA THR A 889 -35.37 -30.97 14.61
C THR A 889 -35.66 -32.30 15.32
N ASN A 890 -36.46 -33.18 14.73
CA ASN A 890 -36.77 -34.50 15.30
C ASN A 890 -35.73 -35.59 14.94
N VAL A 891 -34.57 -35.23 14.37
CA VAL A 891 -33.52 -36.19 14.00
C VAL A 891 -32.92 -36.84 15.24
N SER A 892 -33.15 -38.15 15.38
CA SER A 892 -32.73 -38.95 16.54
C SER A 892 -31.40 -39.69 16.37
N LEU A 893 -30.99 -39.97 15.14
CA LEU A 893 -29.76 -40.68 14.82
C LEU A 893 -29.16 -40.15 13.52
N VAL A 894 -27.85 -39.95 13.52
CA VAL A 894 -27.02 -39.99 12.31
C VAL A 894 -26.10 -41.20 12.51
N SER A 895 -26.07 -42.13 11.55
CA SER A 895 -25.33 -43.39 11.68
C SER A 895 -23.97 -43.34 10.96
N SER A 896 -23.04 -44.21 11.37
CA SER A 896 -21.79 -44.44 10.65
C SER A 896 -22.03 -44.90 9.22
N GLU A 897 -23.04 -45.76 9.01
CA GLU A 897 -23.50 -46.19 7.68
C GLU A 897 -23.92 -45.00 6.80
N TRP A 898 -24.65 -44.01 7.34
CA TRP A 898 -25.01 -42.80 6.60
C TRP A 898 -23.77 -41.97 6.23
N VAL A 899 -22.81 -41.83 7.16
CA VAL A 899 -21.52 -41.15 6.93
C VAL A 899 -20.67 -41.85 5.86
N GLU A 900 -20.63 -43.19 5.87
CA GLU A 900 -19.81 -43.99 4.95
C GLU A 900 -20.44 -44.10 3.55
N SER A 901 -21.74 -44.39 3.47
CA SER A 901 -22.49 -44.48 2.21
C SER A 901 -22.51 -43.15 1.45
N ASN A 902 -22.75 -42.05 2.15
CA ASN A 902 -22.67 -40.69 1.61
C ASN A 902 -21.24 -40.14 1.55
N ARG A 903 -20.22 -40.90 1.97
CA ARG A 903 -18.79 -40.54 1.90
C ARG A 903 -18.44 -39.18 2.52
N ILE A 904 -19.17 -38.75 3.56
CA ILE A 904 -19.05 -37.43 4.20
C ILE A 904 -17.59 -37.14 4.58
N PRO A 905 -17.00 -35.99 4.19
CA PRO A 905 -15.61 -35.69 4.47
C PRO A 905 -15.39 -35.30 5.94
N ALA A 906 -14.24 -35.65 6.51
CA ALA A 906 -13.91 -35.42 7.92
C ALA A 906 -13.84 -33.93 8.33
N PHE A 907 -13.83 -32.99 7.38
CA PHE A 907 -13.94 -31.55 7.66
C PHE A 907 -15.39 -31.03 7.68
N ALA A 908 -16.38 -31.86 7.33
CA ALA A 908 -17.78 -31.47 7.34
C ALA A 908 -18.29 -31.20 8.75
N ASN A 909 -19.03 -30.11 8.90
CA ASN A 909 -19.52 -29.63 10.17
C ASN A 909 -21.00 -29.99 10.32
N LEU A 910 -21.31 -30.97 11.16
CA LEU A 910 -22.69 -31.34 11.49
C LEU A 910 -23.09 -30.67 12.81
N PHE A 911 -24.23 -29.98 12.84
CA PHE A 911 -24.75 -29.32 14.05
C PHE A 911 -26.19 -29.77 14.36
N GLY A 912 -26.41 -30.30 15.56
CA GLY A 912 -27.66 -30.96 15.96
C GLY A 912 -28.21 -30.56 17.33
N LEU A 913 -27.76 -29.44 17.92
CA LEU A 913 -28.27 -28.92 19.20
C LEU A 913 -29.81 -28.89 19.21
N GLY A 914 -30.42 -29.32 20.32
CA GLY A 914 -31.87 -29.31 20.49
C GLY A 914 -32.63 -30.36 19.67
N SER A 915 -31.92 -31.25 18.99
CA SER A 915 -32.48 -32.41 18.28
C SER A 915 -32.17 -33.70 19.06
N PRO A 916 -33.03 -34.75 19.03
CA PRO A 916 -32.84 -35.94 19.88
C PRO A 916 -31.51 -36.68 19.67
N VAL A 917 -30.83 -36.52 18.52
CA VAL A 917 -29.46 -37.04 18.31
C VAL A 917 -28.44 -36.46 19.28
N CYS A 918 -28.71 -35.31 19.91
CA CYS A 918 -27.88 -34.68 20.95
C CYS A 918 -28.35 -34.96 22.38
N GLY A 919 -29.64 -35.29 22.58
CA GLY A 919 -30.22 -35.41 23.91
C GLY A 919 -30.11 -34.10 24.70
N ASP A 920 -29.89 -34.18 26.01
CA ASP A 920 -29.77 -33.03 26.92
C ASP A 920 -28.41 -32.30 26.86
N ALA A 921 -27.59 -32.59 25.84
CA ALA A 921 -26.28 -31.97 25.63
C ALA A 921 -26.38 -30.45 25.39
N SER A 922 -25.55 -29.69 26.09
CA SER A 922 -25.61 -28.21 26.13
C SER A 922 -24.29 -27.54 26.57
N GLY A 923 -23.16 -27.94 25.98
CA GLY A 923 -21.85 -27.29 26.16
C GLY A 923 -21.00 -27.24 24.89
N ASP A 924 -19.92 -26.45 24.89
CA ASP A 924 -19.02 -26.36 23.72
C ASP A 924 -18.24 -27.67 23.44
N ASP A 925 -18.01 -28.50 24.47
CA ASP A 925 -17.35 -29.81 24.38
C ASP A 925 -18.28 -30.95 23.94
N ASP A 926 -19.60 -30.73 23.86
CA ASP A 926 -20.55 -31.80 23.53
C ASP A 926 -20.48 -32.19 22.04
N VAL A 927 -19.68 -33.21 21.76
CA VAL A 927 -19.36 -33.68 20.40
C VAL A 927 -19.58 -35.20 20.30
N ARG A 928 -20.59 -35.61 19.52
CA ARG A 928 -20.90 -37.02 19.25
C ARG A 928 -20.19 -37.47 17.97
N ALA A 929 -19.23 -38.39 18.10
CA ALA A 929 -18.55 -38.99 16.95
C ALA A 929 -19.47 -39.95 16.20
N VAL A 930 -19.54 -39.83 14.87
CA VAL A 930 -20.44 -40.64 14.02
C VAL A 930 -19.67 -41.59 13.10
N GLY A 931 -18.41 -41.31 12.79
CA GLY A 931 -17.53 -42.21 12.04
C GLY A 931 -16.57 -41.45 11.14
N ARG A 932 -15.48 -42.10 10.70
CA ARG A 932 -14.53 -41.54 9.71
C ARG A 932 -13.92 -40.16 10.04
N GLY A 933 -13.93 -39.76 11.32
CA GLY A 933 -13.53 -38.42 11.79
C GLY A 933 -14.64 -37.36 11.74
N VAL A 934 -15.82 -37.68 11.22
CA VAL A 934 -17.02 -36.83 11.21
C VAL A 934 -17.69 -36.85 12.58
N VAL A 935 -18.12 -35.67 13.03
CA VAL A 935 -18.74 -35.46 14.34
C VAL A 935 -19.99 -34.58 14.24
N VAL A 936 -21.02 -34.90 15.03
CA VAL A 936 -22.16 -34.03 15.29
C VAL A 936 -21.84 -33.20 16.52
N ARG A 937 -21.88 -31.88 16.38
CA ARG A 937 -21.68 -30.93 17.49
C ARG A 937 -23.03 -30.55 18.07
N CYS A 938 -23.15 -30.67 19.39
CA CYS A 938 -24.33 -30.36 20.18
C CYS A 938 -24.20 -29.02 20.90
N ARG A 939 -23.36 -28.13 20.35
CA ARG A 939 -23.19 -26.73 20.77
C ARG A 939 -23.88 -25.79 19.77
N PRO A 940 -24.38 -24.62 20.20
CA PRO A 940 -25.09 -23.71 19.32
C PRO A 940 -24.18 -23.17 18.22
N ARG A 941 -24.54 -23.38 16.95
CA ARG A 941 -23.91 -22.66 15.84
C ARG A 941 -24.52 -21.26 15.71
N PHE A 942 -24.19 -20.40 16.67
CA PHE A 942 -24.35 -18.97 16.52
C PHE A 942 -23.55 -18.47 15.30
N GLY A 943 -24.11 -17.54 14.54
CA GLY A 943 -23.40 -16.81 13.48
C GLY A 943 -23.50 -17.41 12.08
N VAL A 944 -23.94 -16.56 11.16
CA VAL A 944 -23.38 -16.38 9.81
C VAL A 944 -23.10 -17.65 8.97
N TYR A 945 -23.97 -17.94 8.01
CA TYR A 945 -23.65 -18.80 6.87
C TYR A 945 -22.75 -18.09 5.87
N ASN A 946 -21.47 -18.46 5.83
CA ASN A 946 -20.61 -18.43 4.63
C ASN A 946 -20.61 -17.15 3.75
N GLY A 947 -20.76 -15.95 4.34
CA GLY A 947 -20.78 -14.70 3.58
C GLY A 947 -22.17 -14.23 3.11
N VAL A 948 -23.25 -14.86 3.60
CA VAL A 948 -24.62 -14.67 3.09
C VAL A 948 -25.63 -14.30 4.19
N ARG A 949 -26.68 -13.54 3.80
CA ARG A 949 -27.70 -12.98 4.70
C ARG A 949 -28.79 -13.98 5.13
N SER A 950 -28.43 -14.97 5.95
CA SER A 950 -29.45 -15.62 6.80
C SER A 950 -29.87 -14.61 7.88
N TYR A 951 -31.13 -14.15 7.86
CA TYR A 951 -31.60 -13.09 8.78
C TYR A 951 -31.83 -13.60 10.21
N THR A 952 -31.61 -14.90 10.43
CA THR A 952 -31.74 -15.64 11.69
C THR A 952 -30.97 -15.07 12.89
N TYR A 953 -29.92 -14.28 12.64
CA TYR A 953 -29.05 -13.70 13.69
C TYR A 953 -29.11 -12.18 13.84
N TYR A 954 -29.95 -11.48 13.07
CA TYR A 954 -30.40 -10.15 13.51
C TYR A 954 -31.55 -10.36 14.51
N PRO A 955 -31.53 -9.71 15.69
CA PRO A 955 -32.68 -9.77 16.58
C PRO A 955 -33.90 -9.25 15.82
N LEU A 956 -35.02 -9.98 15.90
CA LEU A 956 -36.23 -9.61 15.15
C LEU A 956 -36.86 -8.30 15.68
N GLU A 957 -36.42 -7.83 16.86
CA GLU A 957 -36.51 -6.45 17.30
C GLU A 957 -35.73 -5.51 16.36
N GLY A 958 -36.42 -4.60 15.66
CA GLY A 958 -35.83 -3.75 14.61
C GLY A 958 -34.83 -2.70 15.10
N LYS A 959 -33.61 -3.12 15.47
CA LYS A 959 -32.59 -2.27 16.13
C LYS A 959 -31.31 -2.02 15.31
N THR A 960 -31.16 -2.59 14.12
CA THR A 960 -29.94 -2.47 13.30
C THR A 960 -30.08 -1.53 12.09
N LEU A 961 -31.23 -1.47 11.42
CA LEU A 961 -31.50 -0.45 10.39
C LEU A 961 -31.76 0.95 10.96
N GLU A 962 -32.06 1.08 12.26
CA GLU A 962 -32.33 2.38 12.90
C GLU A 962 -31.09 3.11 13.42
N ARG A 963 -29.92 2.46 13.48
CA ARG A 963 -28.82 2.95 14.33
C ARG A 963 -28.07 4.16 13.74
N ASP A 964 -27.97 4.23 12.41
CA ASP A 964 -27.22 5.28 11.72
C ASP A 964 -27.96 6.63 11.68
N ALA A 965 -29.27 6.65 11.97
CA ALA A 965 -30.08 7.88 12.01
C ALA A 965 -29.97 8.66 13.34
N ARG A 966 -29.38 8.09 14.40
CA ARG A 966 -29.41 8.66 15.76
C ARG A 966 -28.07 9.20 16.27
N HIS A 967 -27.03 9.25 15.43
CA HIS A 967 -25.71 9.83 15.75
C HIS A 967 -25.33 10.96 14.78
N ALA A 968 -26.29 11.84 14.51
CA ALA A 968 -26.13 13.09 13.77
C ALA A 968 -26.85 14.24 14.52
N ASN A 969 -26.31 14.62 15.67
CA ASN A 969 -26.58 15.84 16.46
C ASN A 969 -25.33 16.16 17.29
#